data_AF-A0A3A4NZM1-F1
#
_entry.id   AF-A0A3A4NZM1-F1
#
_cell.length_a   1.000
_cell.length_b   1.000
_cell.length_c   1.000
_cell.angle_alpha   90.00
_cell.angle_beta   90.00
_cell.angle_gamma   90.00
#
_symmetry.space_group_name_H-M   'P 1'
#
loop_
_entity.id
_entity.type
_entity.pdbx_description
1 polymer ?
#
loop_
_entity_poly.entity_id
_entity_poly.type
_entity_poly.pdbx_seq_one_letter_code
_entity_poly.pdbx_strand_id
1 'polypeptide(L)'
;MRKKSSETGIIISLLIVILSTSYSSEHERRFKKQAGALYPHTLVETAIDNARSHSWAREIQERITARSRPWLEASDDDLWNAMFGPTISPSWMVWSDGICPACKKDVKMYNWQIDVWKHPFKVCCPNCAALFPTNDFQAYYRSGLNEHGVFDPNRADRTLLFHAEHADGNDPLRSFGVDDGEGYVEGEKRWRFIGYYLSAGQWRQKIIGGIASLSEAYLVTGDSVYARKAAILLDRVADVYPTFDFSQIGWVYETRGHRGYVSTWHDACEEVREMAQGYDRIFDAIKNDEQLVQFLSAKAKEFSLENRKSTFTEIQANIENNIFHHTLAHRQRIESNFPRTPIALLTIETVLEWPNNREKILSLLSDIANESLLEDGMTGEKGLTGYSAIFPHGFAELIARFDRLDPVLFADLYEKHKDIYKTYRFYIDTWCLDRFYPHEGDCGSFGMETPRYGGVTFSRPAMSAEPSMFQFLWRLYELTGDTDFVKILYHANDEQLDALPHDICAENPQEFQNKVKTIIDAKGKEIHLSDIQKKEWGLSILRSGEGDHRRAVWLDHDAGGRHSHRDGLNIGLFAKGLDLLPDFGYPPVGYGGWGAPKAVWYTKTAAHNTVVVDGNNQQAAKGVTTLWGSGKQVHMVRVSAPDLIKGEQYERTVALVDISPQDFYVVDIFHVTGGRDHAKFMSSFFGKCETKNLTLTPSADFGHETEMRNFRTDANPPFGWSVDWTVEDRYGYLPAKKEIHLRYTDLTYKAQVSLSECWVDSGLFGGSPEWIPRLMIRRTQEQPPLASCFAGIIEPHEGESSIRAIRRLPLTFQGQPTPCEMCGVIQLDLKDGRRQYFAFTDSLRKPKGRVIQSAISLAFDAAVCLITIEPNGNRSLALCNGSFLRFGNMELRLREDAAFMEISFIDNQIRMITGEEQQIEFLGLIE
;
A
#
# COMPACT_ATOMS: atom_id res chain seq x y z
N MET A 1 -31.91 -65.46 29.59
CA MET A 1 -32.87 -66.51 29.23
C MET A 1 -33.92 -65.94 28.29
N ARG A 2 -34.09 -66.60 27.13
CA ARG A 2 -35.29 -66.72 26.28
C ARG A 2 -36.03 -65.47 25.77
N LYS A 3 -35.76 -65.18 24.49
CA LYS A 3 -36.69 -65.02 23.36
C LYS A 3 -38.12 -64.55 23.66
N LYS A 4 -38.48 -63.40 23.08
CA LYS A 4 -39.57 -63.28 22.09
C LYS A 4 -39.34 -62.07 21.17
N SER A 5 -38.93 -62.40 19.93
CA SER A 5 -39.27 -61.69 18.68
C SER A 5 -40.81 -61.63 18.54
N SER A 6 -41.49 -60.75 17.80
CA SER A 6 -41.35 -60.51 16.36
C SER A 6 -42.46 -59.56 15.84
N GLU A 7 -42.56 -58.32 16.34
CA GLU A 7 -43.54 -57.34 15.78
C GLU A 7 -42.99 -55.93 15.58
N THR A 8 -41.81 -55.60 16.11
CA THR A 8 -41.23 -54.24 16.01
C THR A 8 -40.33 -54.02 14.78
N GLY A 9 -40.01 -55.08 14.03
CA GLY A 9 -39.08 -55.01 12.88
C GLY A 9 -39.68 -54.52 11.56
N ILE A 10 -41.01 -54.58 11.40
CA ILE A 10 -41.69 -54.17 10.15
C ILE A 10 -42.09 -52.69 10.18
N ILE A 11 -42.34 -52.11 11.35
CA ILE A 11 -42.68 -50.69 11.48
C ILE A 11 -41.44 -49.78 11.37
N ILE A 12 -40.27 -50.24 11.82
CA ILE A 12 -39.01 -49.47 11.72
C ILE A 12 -38.47 -49.47 10.28
N SER A 13 -38.69 -50.54 9.51
CA SER A 13 -38.25 -50.59 8.11
C SER A 13 -39.13 -49.75 7.18
N LEU A 14 -40.44 -49.58 7.48
CA LEU A 14 -41.31 -48.68 6.72
C LEU A 14 -41.09 -47.20 7.09
N LEU A 15 -40.75 -46.87 8.34
CA LEU A 15 -40.41 -45.49 8.71
C LEU A 15 -39.07 -45.04 8.13
N ILE A 16 -38.08 -45.94 7.98
CA ILE A 16 -36.79 -45.61 7.36
C ILE A 16 -36.94 -45.42 5.84
N VAL A 17 -37.85 -46.13 5.16
CA VAL A 17 -38.13 -45.90 3.73
C VAL A 17 -38.97 -44.63 3.48
N ILE A 18 -39.82 -44.20 4.43
CA ILE A 18 -40.59 -42.96 4.30
C ILE A 18 -39.77 -41.72 4.74
N LEU A 19 -38.81 -41.87 5.65
CA LEU A 19 -37.86 -40.79 6.02
C LEU A 19 -36.68 -40.63 5.05
N SER A 20 -36.34 -41.68 4.29
CA SER A 20 -35.30 -41.59 3.24
C SER A 20 -35.83 -41.07 1.90
N THR A 21 -37.14 -41.13 1.64
CA THR A 21 -37.76 -40.50 0.46
C THR A 21 -38.20 -39.06 0.69
N SER A 22 -38.23 -38.58 1.95
CA SER A 22 -38.51 -37.17 2.27
C SER A 22 -37.24 -36.35 2.56
N TYR A 23 -36.07 -36.98 2.72
CA TYR A 23 -34.77 -36.30 2.77
C TYR A 23 -34.13 -36.04 1.40
N SER A 24 -34.74 -36.53 0.32
CA SER A 24 -34.25 -36.34 -1.06
C SER A 24 -34.97 -35.21 -1.83
N SER A 25 -35.86 -34.43 -1.17
CA SER A 25 -36.65 -33.38 -1.83
C SER A 25 -36.50 -31.98 -1.22
N GLU A 26 -35.55 -31.77 -0.30
CA GLU A 26 -35.07 -30.44 0.12
C GLU A 26 -33.70 -30.14 -0.51
N HIS A 27 -33.56 -30.37 -1.82
CA HIS A 27 -32.74 -29.43 -2.57
C HIS A 27 -33.47 -28.09 -2.47
N GLU A 28 -32.98 -27.19 -1.61
CA GLU A 28 -33.39 -25.79 -1.55
C GLU A 28 -33.75 -25.33 -2.97
N ARG A 29 -34.97 -24.83 -3.17
CA ARG A 29 -35.33 -24.14 -4.40
C ARG A 29 -34.45 -22.89 -4.48
N ARG A 30 -33.24 -23.04 -5.02
CA ARG A 30 -32.33 -21.92 -5.28
C ARG A 30 -33.02 -21.01 -6.28
N PHE A 31 -33.12 -19.73 -5.93
CA PHE A 31 -33.61 -18.73 -6.86
C PHE A 31 -32.66 -18.67 -8.05
N LYS A 32 -33.24 -18.67 -9.25
CA LYS A 32 -32.48 -18.50 -10.50
C LYS A 32 -32.46 -17.03 -10.86
N LYS A 33 -31.29 -16.51 -11.24
CA LYS A 33 -31.16 -15.15 -11.77
C LYS A 33 -32.13 -14.92 -12.94
N GLN A 34 -32.76 -13.75 -12.97
CA GLN A 34 -33.78 -13.38 -13.99
C GLN A 34 -33.42 -12.14 -14.82
N ALA A 35 -32.52 -11.28 -14.31
CA ALA A 35 -32.05 -10.06 -14.97
C ALA A 35 -30.67 -9.67 -14.43
N GLY A 36 -29.97 -8.75 -15.11
CA GLY A 36 -28.77 -8.09 -14.57
C GLY A 36 -29.10 -7.34 -13.27
N ALA A 37 -28.24 -7.45 -12.26
CA ALA A 37 -28.42 -6.81 -10.96
C ALA A 37 -27.65 -5.50 -10.89
N LEU A 38 -26.31 -5.56 -10.89
CA LEU A 38 -25.41 -4.40 -10.82
C LEU A 38 -25.40 -3.60 -12.12
N TYR A 39 -25.72 -4.24 -13.25
CA TYR A 39 -25.74 -3.62 -14.56
C TYR A 39 -27.11 -3.79 -15.25
N PRO A 40 -28.15 -3.08 -14.79
CA PRO A 40 -29.48 -3.16 -15.41
C PRO A 40 -29.44 -2.60 -16.84
N HIS A 41 -30.40 -3.04 -17.67
CA HIS A 41 -30.47 -2.64 -19.09
C HIS A 41 -30.53 -1.12 -19.31
N THR A 42 -31.07 -0.36 -18.36
CA THR A 42 -31.11 1.11 -18.41
C THR A 42 -29.72 1.74 -18.51
N LEU A 43 -28.68 1.13 -17.94
CA LEU A 43 -27.31 1.63 -18.09
C LEU A 43 -26.79 1.48 -19.53
N VAL A 44 -27.25 0.46 -20.27
CA VAL A 44 -26.91 0.28 -21.69
C VAL A 44 -27.51 1.42 -22.51
N GLU A 45 -28.78 1.74 -22.25
CA GLU A 45 -29.50 2.85 -22.91
C GLU A 45 -28.79 4.19 -22.64
N THR A 46 -28.49 4.49 -21.37
CA THR A 46 -27.76 5.71 -20.98
C THR A 46 -26.39 5.80 -21.63
N ALA A 47 -25.61 4.72 -21.66
CA ALA A 47 -24.29 4.73 -22.27
C ALA A 47 -24.35 5.03 -23.77
N ILE A 48 -25.32 4.44 -24.48
CA ILE A 48 -25.54 4.68 -25.91
C ILE A 48 -25.97 6.12 -26.16
N ASP A 49 -26.91 6.65 -25.37
CA ASP A 49 -27.41 8.02 -25.53
C ASP A 49 -26.34 9.06 -25.20
N ASN A 50 -25.51 8.82 -24.19
CA ASN A 50 -24.35 9.65 -23.88
C ASN A 50 -23.31 9.62 -25.01
N ALA A 51 -22.98 8.44 -25.55
CA ALA A 51 -22.05 8.32 -26.68
C ALA A 51 -22.55 9.02 -27.96
N ARG A 52 -23.88 9.08 -28.16
CA ARG A 52 -24.49 9.84 -29.27
C ARG A 52 -24.42 11.36 -29.04
N SER A 53 -24.53 11.79 -27.78
CA SER A 53 -24.72 13.19 -27.41
C SER A 53 -23.41 13.92 -27.07
N HIS A 54 -22.37 13.19 -26.66
CA HIS A 54 -21.14 13.77 -26.13
C HIS A 54 -19.87 13.14 -26.73
N SER A 55 -18.90 13.97 -27.12
CA SER A 55 -17.63 13.50 -27.68
C SER A 55 -16.80 12.68 -26.69
N TRP A 56 -16.72 13.11 -25.43
CA TRP A 56 -15.98 12.39 -24.38
C TRP A 56 -16.55 10.99 -24.15
N ALA A 57 -17.88 10.83 -24.20
CA ALA A 57 -18.55 9.55 -24.03
C ALA A 57 -18.32 8.63 -25.24
N ARG A 58 -18.37 9.20 -26.45
CA ARG A 58 -18.03 8.48 -27.69
C ARG A 58 -16.58 7.97 -27.66
N GLU A 59 -15.63 8.76 -27.20
CA GLU A 59 -14.23 8.33 -27.07
C GLU A 59 -14.05 7.15 -26.09
N ILE A 60 -14.81 7.13 -24.99
CA ILE A 60 -14.84 5.99 -24.06
C ILE A 60 -15.42 4.75 -24.77
N GLN A 61 -16.56 4.89 -25.47
CA GLN A 61 -17.17 3.81 -26.24
C GLN A 61 -16.22 3.24 -27.32
N GLU A 62 -15.57 4.11 -28.09
CA GLU A 62 -14.59 3.74 -29.11
C GLU A 62 -13.39 3.01 -28.51
N ARG A 63 -12.90 3.43 -27.34
CA ARG A 63 -11.80 2.75 -26.64
C ARG A 63 -12.19 1.35 -26.17
N ILE A 64 -13.36 1.22 -25.55
CA ILE A 64 -13.87 -0.07 -25.05
C ILE A 64 -14.07 -1.04 -26.23
N THR A 65 -14.69 -0.59 -27.32
CA THR A 65 -14.90 -1.41 -28.53
C THR A 65 -13.61 -1.72 -29.29
N ALA A 66 -12.64 -0.81 -29.33
CA ALA A 66 -11.32 -1.09 -29.89
C ALA A 66 -10.58 -2.14 -29.06
N ARG A 67 -10.65 -2.06 -27.72
CA ARG A 67 -10.05 -3.07 -26.83
C ARG A 67 -10.67 -4.45 -27.04
N SER A 68 -11.98 -4.56 -27.25
CA SER A 68 -12.65 -5.85 -27.43
C SER A 68 -12.46 -6.49 -28.82
N ARG A 69 -11.91 -5.75 -29.78
CA ARG A 69 -11.79 -6.15 -31.19
C ARG A 69 -11.12 -7.52 -31.42
N PRO A 70 -9.98 -7.87 -30.78
CA PRO A 70 -9.35 -9.17 -31.00
C PRO A 70 -10.28 -10.35 -30.70
N TRP A 71 -11.15 -10.22 -29.69
CA TRP A 71 -12.13 -11.25 -29.34
C TRP A 71 -13.37 -11.22 -30.23
N LEU A 72 -13.79 -10.03 -30.69
CA LEU A 72 -14.87 -9.91 -31.65
C LEU A 72 -14.52 -10.58 -32.99
N GLU A 73 -13.29 -10.40 -33.45
CA GLU A 73 -12.76 -10.97 -34.70
C GLU A 73 -12.44 -12.46 -34.58
N ALA A 74 -12.14 -12.96 -33.38
CA ALA A 74 -11.93 -14.38 -33.14
C ALA A 74 -13.20 -15.19 -33.42
N SER A 75 -13.04 -16.39 -33.99
CA SER A 75 -14.17 -17.29 -34.19
C SER A 75 -14.72 -17.79 -32.85
N ASP A 76 -15.99 -18.19 -32.82
CA ASP A 76 -16.61 -18.76 -31.62
C ASP A 76 -15.87 -20.04 -31.18
N ASP A 77 -15.33 -20.80 -32.14
CA ASP A 77 -14.44 -21.95 -31.89
C ASP A 77 -13.12 -21.55 -31.23
N ASP A 78 -12.48 -20.46 -31.67
CA ASP A 78 -11.23 -19.99 -31.06
C ASP A 78 -11.43 -19.54 -29.61
N LEU A 79 -12.56 -18.89 -29.32
CA LEU A 79 -12.93 -18.47 -27.98
C LEU A 79 -13.23 -19.69 -27.09
N TRP A 80 -14.01 -20.65 -27.59
CA TRP A 80 -14.29 -21.88 -26.85
C TRP A 80 -13.03 -22.73 -26.62
N ASN A 81 -12.13 -22.80 -27.59
CA ASN A 81 -10.86 -23.53 -27.46
C ASN A 81 -9.80 -22.77 -26.62
N ALA A 82 -10.08 -21.56 -26.14
CA ALA A 82 -9.12 -20.80 -25.35
C ALA A 82 -8.90 -21.42 -23.94
N MET A 83 -9.91 -22.05 -23.35
CA MET A 83 -9.78 -22.63 -22.01
C MET A 83 -8.94 -23.93 -22.03
N PHE A 84 -8.14 -24.12 -20.98
CA PHE A 84 -7.25 -25.27 -20.79
C PHE A 84 -7.56 -25.98 -19.47
N GLY A 85 -7.03 -27.20 -19.30
CA GLY A 85 -7.18 -27.99 -18.06
C GLY A 85 -5.97 -27.93 -17.13
N PRO A 86 -6.10 -28.36 -15.86
CA PRO A 86 -5.06 -28.30 -14.83
C PRO A 86 -3.97 -29.39 -14.98
N THR A 87 -3.47 -29.62 -16.20
CA THR A 87 -2.54 -30.72 -16.51
C THR A 87 -1.10 -30.27 -16.73
N ILE A 88 -0.87 -28.97 -16.79
CA ILE A 88 0.46 -28.33 -16.78
C ILE A 88 0.55 -27.50 -15.51
N SER A 89 1.68 -27.54 -14.79
CA SER A 89 1.87 -26.74 -13.58
C SER A 89 1.90 -25.24 -13.91
N PRO A 90 0.89 -24.44 -13.50
CA PRO A 90 0.92 -23.00 -13.71
C PRO A 90 2.01 -22.36 -12.84
N SER A 91 2.55 -21.22 -13.29
CA SER A 91 3.56 -20.49 -12.53
C SER A 91 3.33 -18.99 -12.55
N TRP A 92 3.54 -18.34 -11.42
CA TRP A 92 3.31 -16.90 -11.28
C TRP A 92 4.40 -16.04 -11.94
N MET A 93 5.61 -16.58 -12.10
CA MET A 93 6.73 -15.98 -12.82
C MET A 93 7.42 -17.03 -13.69
N VAL A 94 8.16 -16.62 -14.72
CA VAL A 94 9.06 -17.55 -15.44
C VAL A 94 10.17 -18.02 -14.50
N TRP A 95 10.79 -17.08 -13.80
CA TRP A 95 11.76 -17.23 -12.72
C TRP A 95 11.84 -15.88 -12.00
N SER A 96 11.59 -15.86 -10.68
CA SER A 96 11.39 -14.61 -9.93
C SER A 96 12.63 -13.71 -9.89
N ASP A 97 13.83 -14.27 -9.70
CA ASP A 97 15.13 -13.58 -9.83
C ASP A 97 15.77 -13.81 -11.20
N GLY A 98 14.92 -13.77 -12.23
CA GLY A 98 15.24 -14.31 -13.54
C GLY A 98 16.13 -13.45 -14.42
N ILE A 99 17.04 -14.12 -15.15
CA ILE A 99 17.72 -13.58 -16.33
C ILE A 99 17.25 -14.31 -17.60
N CYS A 100 17.34 -13.66 -18.76
CA CYS A 100 17.05 -14.31 -20.04
C CYS A 100 18.13 -15.35 -20.37
N PRO A 101 17.80 -16.60 -20.74
CA PRO A 101 18.83 -17.59 -21.02
C PRO A 101 19.64 -17.27 -22.29
N ALA A 102 19.11 -16.47 -23.23
CA ALA A 102 19.82 -16.06 -24.44
C ALA A 102 20.78 -14.88 -24.21
N CYS A 103 20.29 -13.74 -23.71
CA CYS A 103 21.11 -12.53 -23.55
C CYS A 103 21.69 -12.33 -22.15
N LYS A 104 21.32 -13.18 -21.19
CA LYS A 104 21.73 -13.14 -19.77
C LYS A 104 21.43 -11.81 -19.04
N LYS A 105 20.60 -10.94 -19.62
CA LYS A 105 20.10 -9.70 -19.00
C LYS A 105 18.90 -9.98 -18.09
N ASP A 106 18.68 -9.07 -17.15
CA ASP A 106 17.59 -9.11 -16.18
C ASP A 106 16.20 -9.15 -16.84
N VAL A 107 15.37 -10.06 -16.35
CA VAL A 107 13.95 -10.25 -16.71
C VAL A 107 13.17 -10.74 -15.49
N LYS A 108 13.54 -10.22 -14.31
CA LYS A 108 12.96 -10.69 -13.05
C LYS A 108 11.46 -10.40 -12.98
N MET A 109 10.80 -11.14 -12.10
CA MET A 109 9.38 -10.96 -11.80
C MET A 109 8.50 -11.01 -13.07
N TYR A 110 7.87 -9.88 -13.39
CA TYR A 110 6.87 -9.74 -14.45
C TYR A 110 7.43 -9.10 -15.73
N ASN A 111 8.75 -9.02 -15.88
CA ASN A 111 9.38 -8.32 -17.00
C ASN A 111 9.27 -9.07 -18.35
N TRP A 112 8.85 -10.33 -18.35
CA TRP A 112 8.59 -11.08 -19.58
C TRP A 112 7.35 -10.56 -20.30
N GLN A 113 7.49 -10.27 -21.59
CA GLN A 113 6.38 -9.76 -22.41
C GLN A 113 5.58 -10.92 -23.00
N ILE A 114 4.26 -10.75 -23.11
CA ILE A 114 3.35 -11.73 -23.71
C ILE A 114 2.46 -11.02 -24.72
N ASP A 115 2.31 -11.64 -25.89
CA ASP A 115 1.28 -11.30 -26.88
C ASP A 115 0.57 -12.59 -27.28
N VAL A 116 -0.59 -12.83 -26.65
CA VAL A 116 -1.37 -14.07 -26.79
C VAL A 116 -1.97 -14.29 -28.18
N TRP A 117 -2.02 -13.24 -29.00
CA TRP A 117 -2.59 -13.30 -30.35
C TRP A 117 -1.51 -13.49 -31.40
N LYS A 118 -0.40 -12.75 -31.28
CA LYS A 118 0.71 -12.80 -32.22
C LYS A 118 1.64 -13.98 -31.98
N HIS A 119 1.84 -14.35 -30.71
CA HIS A 119 2.83 -15.35 -30.29
C HIS A 119 2.21 -16.34 -29.29
N PRO A 120 1.26 -17.19 -29.73
CA PRO A 120 0.62 -18.17 -28.85
C PRO A 120 1.65 -19.12 -28.24
N PHE A 121 1.49 -19.38 -26.94
CA PHE A 121 2.40 -20.19 -26.12
C PHE A 121 3.84 -19.68 -26.07
N LYS A 122 4.07 -18.37 -26.21
CA LYS A 122 5.40 -17.77 -26.10
C LYS A 122 5.42 -16.60 -25.10
N VAL A 123 6.56 -16.46 -24.44
CA VAL A 123 6.98 -15.25 -23.74
C VAL A 123 8.17 -14.63 -24.48
N CYS A 124 8.30 -13.32 -24.42
CA CYS A 124 9.32 -12.56 -25.13
C CYS A 124 10.24 -11.83 -24.14
N CYS A 125 11.55 -11.93 -24.35
CA CYS A 125 12.51 -11.16 -23.58
C CYS A 125 12.49 -9.69 -24.03
N PRO A 126 12.26 -8.71 -23.14
CA PRO A 126 12.24 -7.29 -23.50
C PRO A 126 13.62 -6.77 -23.97
N ASN A 127 14.71 -7.48 -23.65
CA ASN A 127 16.07 -7.01 -23.92
C ASN A 127 16.64 -7.47 -25.27
N CYS A 128 16.24 -8.64 -25.76
CA CYS A 128 16.77 -9.22 -27.00
C CYS A 128 15.69 -9.75 -27.95
N ALA A 129 14.41 -9.60 -27.60
CA ALA A 129 13.25 -10.06 -28.35
C ALA A 129 13.20 -11.59 -28.61
N ALA A 130 14.03 -12.38 -27.93
CA ALA A 130 14.00 -13.84 -28.04
C ALA A 130 12.67 -14.39 -27.49
N LEU A 131 12.06 -15.30 -28.25
CA LEU A 131 10.82 -15.97 -27.90
C LEU A 131 11.11 -17.32 -27.24
N PHE A 132 10.45 -17.56 -26.11
CA PHE A 132 10.54 -18.80 -25.36
C PHE A 132 9.16 -19.39 -25.08
N PRO A 133 9.02 -20.72 -25.03
CA PRO A 133 10.08 -21.67 -25.31
C PRO A 133 10.44 -21.70 -26.80
N THR A 134 11.53 -22.37 -27.16
CA THR A 134 12.04 -22.37 -28.53
C THR A 134 11.41 -23.45 -29.42
N ASN A 135 10.76 -24.45 -28.83
CA ASN A 135 9.95 -25.45 -29.54
C ASN A 135 8.57 -24.92 -29.94
N ASP A 136 7.95 -25.55 -30.94
CA ASP A 136 6.54 -25.32 -31.27
C ASP A 136 5.64 -26.00 -30.22
N PHE A 137 5.43 -25.30 -29.11
CA PHE A 137 4.61 -25.80 -28.01
C PHE A 137 3.14 -25.97 -28.41
N GLN A 138 2.64 -25.19 -29.37
CA GLN A 138 1.25 -25.30 -29.80
C GLN A 138 1.01 -26.62 -30.55
N ALA A 139 1.94 -27.03 -31.42
CA ALA A 139 1.88 -28.34 -32.07
C ALA A 139 1.98 -29.48 -31.04
N TYR A 140 2.90 -29.36 -30.09
CA TYR A 140 3.04 -30.32 -28.98
C TYR A 140 1.76 -30.42 -28.15
N TYR A 141 1.16 -29.29 -27.75
CA TYR A 141 -0.09 -29.22 -27.01
C TYR A 141 -1.24 -29.90 -27.76
N ARG A 142 -1.41 -29.59 -29.05
CA ARG A 142 -2.48 -30.18 -29.88
C ARG A 142 -2.37 -31.70 -30.01
N SER A 143 -1.14 -32.22 -30.08
CA SER A 143 -0.91 -33.66 -30.19
C SER A 143 -1.36 -34.44 -28.94
N GLY A 144 -1.46 -33.79 -27.79
CA GLY A 144 -1.87 -34.39 -26.52
C GLY A 144 -3.32 -34.15 -26.11
N LEU A 145 -4.16 -33.53 -26.96
CA LEU A 145 -5.58 -33.29 -26.62
C LEU A 145 -6.36 -34.61 -26.55
N ASN A 146 -7.12 -34.78 -25.47
CA ASN A 146 -8.05 -35.90 -25.31
C ASN A 146 -9.41 -35.64 -25.97
N GLU A 147 -10.28 -36.65 -25.91
CA GLU A 147 -11.66 -36.63 -26.43
C GLU A 147 -12.55 -35.52 -25.82
N HIS A 148 -12.16 -34.96 -24.68
CA HIS A 148 -12.84 -33.85 -24.00
C HIS A 148 -12.19 -32.49 -24.29
N GLY A 149 -11.18 -32.45 -25.17
CA GLY A 149 -10.44 -31.24 -25.51
C GLY A 149 -9.51 -30.75 -24.40
N VAL A 150 -9.12 -31.64 -23.46
CA VAL A 150 -8.16 -31.34 -22.38
C VAL A 150 -6.81 -31.96 -22.73
N PHE A 151 -5.74 -31.19 -22.57
CA PHE A 151 -4.38 -31.67 -22.82
C PHE A 151 -3.94 -32.70 -21.79
N ASP A 152 -3.40 -33.83 -22.25
CA ASP A 152 -2.73 -34.83 -21.42
C ASP A 152 -1.26 -34.98 -21.89
N PRO A 153 -0.27 -34.61 -21.07
CA PRO A 153 1.14 -34.70 -21.45
C PRO A 153 1.60 -36.13 -21.74
N ASN A 154 0.93 -37.17 -21.22
CA ASN A 154 1.27 -38.56 -21.52
C ASN A 154 0.86 -38.99 -22.93
N ARG A 155 -0.08 -38.26 -23.54
CA ARG A 155 -0.54 -38.49 -24.92
C ARG A 155 0.22 -37.65 -25.94
N ALA A 156 0.93 -36.62 -25.51
CA ALA A 156 1.60 -35.66 -26.37
C ALA A 156 2.81 -36.26 -27.09
N ASP A 157 2.98 -35.89 -28.37
CA ASP A 157 4.09 -36.32 -29.19
C ASP A 157 5.40 -35.62 -28.78
N ARG A 158 6.17 -36.30 -27.93
CA ARG A 158 7.46 -35.81 -27.43
C ARG A 158 8.51 -35.61 -28.54
N THR A 159 8.30 -36.12 -29.76
CA THR A 159 9.23 -35.85 -30.87
C THR A 159 9.19 -34.39 -31.33
N LEU A 160 8.18 -33.61 -30.91
CA LEU A 160 8.05 -32.18 -31.15
C LEU A 160 8.84 -31.31 -30.15
N LEU A 161 9.49 -31.91 -29.15
CA LEU A 161 10.27 -31.19 -28.13
C LEU A 161 11.70 -30.91 -28.59
N PHE A 162 11.86 -29.98 -29.54
CA PHE A 162 13.15 -29.49 -30.01
C PHE A 162 13.07 -28.02 -30.42
N HIS A 163 14.21 -27.33 -30.40
CA HIS A 163 14.34 -25.96 -30.87
C HIS A 163 13.98 -25.87 -32.36
N ALA A 164 12.92 -25.13 -32.70
CA ALA A 164 12.34 -25.17 -34.05
C ALA A 164 13.33 -24.74 -35.15
N GLU A 165 14.26 -23.84 -34.85
CA GLU A 165 15.29 -23.37 -35.80
C GLU A 165 16.58 -24.23 -35.77
N HIS A 166 16.69 -25.19 -34.85
CA HIS A 166 17.84 -26.10 -34.66
C HIS A 166 17.37 -27.56 -34.68
N ALA A 167 16.70 -27.94 -35.78
CA ALA A 167 16.02 -29.22 -35.93
C ALA A 167 16.94 -30.43 -36.19
N ASP A 168 18.23 -30.23 -36.47
CA ASP A 168 19.21 -31.32 -36.60
C ASP A 168 19.45 -31.97 -35.22
N GLY A 169 19.45 -33.31 -35.18
CA GLY A 169 19.70 -34.11 -33.98
C GLY A 169 21.08 -33.89 -33.35
N ASN A 170 22.06 -33.42 -34.14
CA ASN A 170 23.42 -33.15 -33.68
C ASN A 170 23.69 -31.68 -33.34
N ASP A 171 22.71 -30.79 -33.52
CA ASP A 171 22.89 -29.38 -33.17
C ASP A 171 22.95 -29.21 -31.65
N PRO A 172 24.01 -28.60 -31.08
CA PRO A 172 24.13 -28.40 -29.64
C PRO A 172 23.04 -27.49 -29.06
N LEU A 173 22.37 -26.68 -29.89
CA LEU A 173 21.26 -25.81 -29.49
C LEU A 173 19.89 -26.49 -29.60
N ARG A 174 19.83 -27.76 -30.05
CA ARG A 174 18.56 -28.49 -30.21
C ARG A 174 17.67 -28.48 -28.96
N SER A 175 18.27 -28.54 -27.77
CA SER A 175 17.54 -28.56 -26.49
C SER A 175 17.46 -27.19 -25.80
N PHE A 176 18.13 -26.17 -26.35
CA PHE A 176 18.20 -24.84 -25.72
C PHE A 176 16.81 -24.20 -25.70
N GLY A 177 16.35 -23.78 -24.51
CA GLY A 177 15.07 -23.09 -24.34
C GLY A 177 13.83 -23.93 -24.63
N VAL A 178 13.96 -25.25 -24.78
CA VAL A 178 12.83 -26.17 -25.00
C VAL A 178 12.06 -26.38 -23.70
N ASP A 179 10.74 -26.26 -23.75
CA ASP A 179 9.82 -26.43 -22.61
C ASP A 179 8.73 -27.44 -22.99
N ASP A 180 8.52 -28.44 -22.15
CA ASP A 180 7.51 -29.49 -22.30
C ASP A 180 6.25 -29.25 -21.46
N GLY A 181 6.14 -28.06 -20.87
CA GLY A 181 5.09 -27.62 -19.95
C GLY A 181 5.65 -27.36 -18.56
N GLU A 182 6.75 -28.01 -18.18
CA GLU A 182 7.32 -27.94 -16.83
C GLU A 182 8.57 -27.07 -16.72
N GLY A 183 8.92 -26.34 -17.78
CA GLY A 183 10.00 -25.38 -17.82
C GLY A 183 11.31 -25.93 -18.40
N TYR A 184 12.06 -25.03 -19.04
CA TYR A 184 13.43 -25.28 -19.51
C TYR A 184 14.41 -25.28 -18.33
N VAL A 185 15.40 -26.18 -18.34
CA VAL A 185 16.39 -26.34 -17.25
C VAL A 185 17.81 -26.17 -17.77
N GLU A 186 18.60 -25.35 -17.08
CA GLU A 186 20.06 -25.18 -17.29
C GLU A 186 20.75 -25.14 -15.91
N GLY A 187 21.47 -26.21 -15.56
CA GLY A 187 22.04 -26.37 -14.22
C GLY A 187 20.94 -26.46 -13.15
N GLU A 188 21.03 -25.64 -12.11
CA GLU A 188 20.03 -25.55 -11.03
C GLU A 188 18.87 -24.61 -11.36
N LYS A 189 18.94 -23.91 -12.51
CA LYS A 189 17.95 -22.89 -12.90
C LYS A 189 16.85 -23.53 -13.75
N ARG A 190 15.62 -23.08 -13.53
CA ARG A 190 14.44 -23.49 -14.30
C ARG A 190 13.64 -22.28 -14.75
N TRP A 191 13.37 -22.18 -16.04
CA TRP A 191 12.53 -21.15 -16.65
C TRP A 191 11.17 -21.75 -17.01
N ARG A 192 10.12 -21.37 -16.29
CA ARG A 192 8.75 -21.88 -16.48
C ARG A 192 8.00 -21.04 -17.52
N PHE A 193 8.46 -21.07 -18.76
CA PHE A 193 7.91 -20.25 -19.85
C PHE A 193 6.43 -20.53 -20.08
N ILE A 194 6.07 -21.82 -20.22
CA ILE A 194 4.68 -22.21 -20.43
C ILE A 194 3.85 -22.04 -19.17
N GLY A 195 4.38 -22.40 -18.00
CA GLY A 195 3.69 -22.19 -16.72
C GLY A 195 3.28 -20.73 -16.51
N TYR A 196 4.19 -19.79 -16.80
CA TYR A 196 3.89 -18.35 -16.75
C TYR A 196 2.93 -17.89 -17.86
N TYR A 197 3.12 -18.37 -19.09
CA TYR A 197 2.22 -18.05 -20.20
C TYR A 197 0.78 -18.48 -19.91
N LEU A 198 0.56 -19.66 -19.32
CA LEU A 198 -0.79 -20.14 -18.98
C LEU A 198 -1.47 -19.24 -17.95
N SER A 199 -0.75 -18.82 -16.89
CA SER A 199 -1.31 -17.94 -15.87
C SER A 199 -1.48 -16.49 -16.35
N ALA A 200 -0.44 -15.87 -16.91
CA ALA A 200 -0.45 -14.45 -17.26
C ALA A 200 -1.06 -14.17 -18.63
N GLY A 201 -0.72 -14.97 -19.63
CA GLY A 201 -1.21 -14.82 -21.00
C GLY A 201 -2.59 -15.45 -21.18
N GLN A 202 -2.62 -16.78 -21.18
CA GLN A 202 -3.82 -17.53 -21.55
C GLN A 202 -5.00 -17.25 -20.61
N TRP A 203 -4.78 -17.32 -19.30
CA TRP A 203 -5.83 -17.09 -18.32
C TRP A 203 -6.18 -15.61 -18.15
N ARG A 204 -5.25 -14.78 -17.65
CA ARG A 204 -5.56 -13.38 -17.35
C ARG A 204 -5.75 -12.51 -18.58
N GLN A 205 -4.79 -12.46 -19.51
CA GLN A 205 -4.93 -11.60 -20.70
C GLN A 205 -6.04 -12.07 -21.64
N LYS A 206 -6.10 -13.37 -21.98
CA LYS A 206 -6.99 -13.87 -23.04
C LYS A 206 -8.39 -14.23 -22.56
N ILE A 207 -8.53 -14.99 -21.46
CA ILE A 207 -9.84 -15.48 -21.01
C ILE A 207 -10.55 -14.44 -20.15
N ILE A 208 -9.95 -14.05 -19.02
CA ILE A 208 -10.54 -13.06 -18.10
C ILE A 208 -10.65 -11.70 -18.79
N GLY A 209 -9.58 -11.24 -19.43
CA GLY A 209 -9.58 -10.02 -20.23
C GLY A 209 -10.61 -10.02 -21.38
N GLY A 210 -10.91 -11.19 -21.96
CA GLY A 210 -11.96 -11.36 -22.96
C GLY A 210 -13.36 -11.23 -22.39
N ILE A 211 -13.63 -11.89 -21.27
CA ILE A 211 -14.92 -11.80 -20.55
C ILE A 211 -15.18 -10.35 -20.14
N ALA A 212 -14.20 -9.68 -19.54
CA ALA A 212 -14.32 -8.27 -19.17
C ALA A 212 -14.50 -7.36 -20.39
N SER A 213 -13.64 -7.47 -21.41
CA SER A 213 -13.67 -6.56 -22.57
C SER A 213 -14.94 -6.71 -23.42
N LEU A 214 -15.39 -7.95 -23.67
CA LEU A 214 -16.61 -8.20 -24.43
C LEU A 214 -17.86 -7.78 -23.64
N SER A 215 -17.94 -8.10 -22.34
CA SER A 215 -19.10 -7.70 -21.52
C SER A 215 -19.23 -6.18 -21.38
N GLU A 216 -18.12 -5.46 -21.26
CA GLU A 216 -18.12 -3.98 -21.27
C GLU A 216 -18.48 -3.42 -22.65
N ALA A 217 -18.01 -4.03 -23.75
CA ALA A 217 -18.38 -3.61 -25.09
C ALA A 217 -19.88 -3.78 -25.33
N TYR A 218 -20.50 -4.84 -24.83
CA TYR A 218 -21.96 -4.98 -24.82
C TYR A 218 -22.62 -3.84 -24.04
N LEU A 219 -22.14 -3.54 -22.82
CA LEU A 219 -22.72 -2.49 -21.98
C LEU A 219 -22.76 -1.12 -22.68
N VAL A 220 -21.74 -0.78 -23.47
CA VAL A 220 -21.69 0.54 -24.13
C VAL A 220 -22.26 0.57 -25.55
N THR A 221 -22.59 -0.57 -26.16
CA THR A 221 -23.08 -0.64 -27.55
C THR A 221 -24.47 -1.26 -27.70
N GLY A 222 -24.89 -2.10 -26.75
CA GLY A 222 -26.08 -2.94 -26.87
C GLY A 222 -25.99 -4.07 -27.89
N ASP A 223 -24.83 -4.28 -28.55
CA ASP A 223 -24.70 -5.31 -29.59
C ASP A 223 -24.53 -6.71 -28.96
N SER A 224 -25.54 -7.55 -29.16
CA SER A 224 -25.62 -8.91 -28.63
C SER A 224 -24.46 -9.83 -29.05
N VAL A 225 -23.73 -9.54 -30.14
CA VAL A 225 -22.57 -10.36 -30.53
C VAL A 225 -21.48 -10.36 -29.45
N TYR A 226 -21.27 -9.23 -28.78
CA TYR A 226 -20.30 -9.13 -27.69
C TYR A 226 -20.75 -9.98 -26.50
N ALA A 227 -22.03 -9.89 -26.12
CA ALA A 227 -22.63 -10.67 -25.05
C ALA A 227 -22.52 -12.19 -25.32
N ARG A 228 -22.85 -12.62 -26.55
CA ARG A 228 -22.74 -14.02 -26.98
C ARG A 228 -21.33 -14.56 -26.82
N LYS A 229 -20.33 -13.82 -27.33
CA LYS A 229 -18.91 -14.21 -27.26
C LYS A 229 -18.37 -14.24 -25.82
N ALA A 230 -18.80 -13.30 -24.97
CA ALA A 230 -18.46 -13.32 -23.54
C ALA A 230 -19.04 -14.56 -22.86
N ALA A 231 -20.29 -14.93 -23.18
CA ALA A 231 -20.92 -16.13 -22.65
C ALA A 231 -20.25 -17.43 -23.11
N ILE A 232 -19.73 -17.50 -24.34
CA ILE A 232 -18.95 -18.65 -24.81
C ILE A 232 -17.71 -18.87 -23.94
N LEU A 233 -16.98 -17.81 -23.60
CA LEU A 233 -15.83 -17.89 -22.69
C LEU A 233 -16.27 -18.33 -21.29
N LEU A 234 -17.26 -17.66 -20.69
CA LEU A 234 -17.76 -17.98 -19.34
C LEU A 234 -18.26 -19.41 -19.22
N ASP A 235 -19.06 -19.88 -20.16
CA ASP A 235 -19.59 -21.24 -20.16
C ASP A 235 -18.48 -22.28 -20.31
N ARG A 236 -17.47 -22.01 -21.14
CA ARG A 236 -16.33 -22.92 -21.23
C ARG A 236 -15.47 -22.93 -19.97
N VAL A 237 -15.29 -21.77 -19.32
CA VAL A 237 -14.63 -21.73 -18.00
C VAL A 237 -15.39 -22.62 -17.02
N ALA A 238 -16.72 -22.53 -16.99
CA ALA A 238 -17.57 -23.33 -16.10
C ALA A 238 -17.42 -24.84 -16.29
N ASP A 239 -17.09 -25.32 -17.49
CA ASP A 239 -16.84 -26.75 -17.74
C ASP A 239 -15.62 -27.30 -17.01
N VAL A 240 -14.62 -26.46 -16.71
CA VAL A 240 -13.28 -26.91 -16.25
C VAL A 240 -12.91 -26.31 -14.89
N TYR A 241 -13.41 -25.14 -14.54
CA TYR A 241 -13.02 -24.36 -13.36
C TYR A 241 -13.05 -25.15 -12.03
N PRO A 242 -14.06 -26.00 -11.73
CA PRO A 242 -14.07 -26.82 -10.50
C PRO A 242 -12.83 -27.70 -10.30
N THR A 243 -12.20 -28.12 -11.41
CA THR A 243 -11.06 -29.03 -11.40
C THR A 243 -9.73 -28.34 -11.05
N PHE A 244 -9.68 -27.00 -11.08
CA PHE A 244 -8.47 -26.25 -10.75
C PHE A 244 -8.27 -26.10 -9.25
N ASP A 245 -7.05 -26.37 -8.80
CA ASP A 245 -6.57 -26.07 -7.45
C ASP A 245 -5.09 -25.68 -7.50
N PHE A 246 -4.82 -24.37 -7.47
CA PHE A 246 -3.46 -23.85 -7.60
C PHE A 246 -2.55 -24.36 -6.48
N SER A 247 -3.07 -24.68 -5.30
CA SER A 247 -2.25 -25.19 -4.18
C SER A 247 -1.60 -26.54 -4.50
N GLN A 248 -2.21 -27.33 -5.39
CA GLN A 248 -1.74 -28.67 -5.72
C GLN A 248 -0.70 -28.66 -6.84
N ILE A 249 -0.80 -27.70 -7.77
CA ILE A 249 -0.03 -27.74 -9.02
C ILE A 249 0.77 -26.46 -9.30
N GLY A 250 0.46 -25.34 -8.66
CA GLY A 250 1.03 -24.03 -8.97
C GLY A 250 2.37 -23.72 -8.29
N TRP A 251 3.10 -22.77 -8.88
CA TRP A 251 4.40 -22.28 -8.40
C TRP A 251 4.44 -20.75 -8.24
N VAL A 252 5.04 -20.27 -7.15
CA VAL A 252 5.31 -18.84 -6.85
C VAL A 252 6.70 -18.72 -6.20
N TYR A 253 7.54 -17.78 -6.66
CA TYR A 253 8.93 -17.61 -6.15
C TYR A 253 9.70 -18.94 -6.08
N GLU A 254 9.57 -19.78 -7.10
CA GLU A 254 10.23 -21.09 -7.18
C GLU A 254 9.81 -22.10 -6.09
N THR A 255 8.73 -21.82 -5.36
CA THR A 255 8.13 -22.70 -4.34
C THR A 255 6.67 -23.02 -4.67
N ARG A 256 6.07 -24.00 -3.98
CA ARG A 256 4.65 -24.36 -4.18
C ARG A 256 3.73 -23.23 -3.71
N GLY A 257 2.76 -22.89 -4.54
CA GLY A 257 1.70 -21.94 -4.17
C GLY A 257 0.82 -22.48 -3.04
N HIS A 258 0.25 -21.58 -2.24
CA HIS A 258 -0.52 -21.99 -1.05
C HIS A 258 -2.02 -22.20 -1.32
N ARG A 259 -2.61 -21.45 -2.25
CA ARG A 259 -4.05 -21.47 -2.59
C ARG A 259 -4.28 -20.71 -3.91
N GLY A 260 -5.45 -20.93 -4.51
CA GLY A 260 -5.87 -20.34 -5.78
C GLY A 260 -6.70 -21.32 -6.63
N TYR A 261 -7.24 -20.84 -7.75
CA TYR A 261 -7.84 -21.67 -8.80
C TYR A 261 -6.86 -21.87 -9.96
N VAL A 262 -7.04 -21.14 -11.06
CA VAL A 262 -6.14 -21.18 -12.22
C VAL A 262 -4.87 -20.39 -11.94
N SER A 263 -5.02 -19.25 -11.25
CA SER A 263 -3.93 -18.44 -10.72
C SER A 263 -3.86 -18.54 -9.19
N THR A 264 -2.83 -17.90 -8.61
CA THR A 264 -2.62 -17.85 -7.16
C THR A 264 -3.67 -16.96 -6.47
N TRP A 265 -3.86 -17.21 -5.17
CA TRP A 265 -4.93 -16.66 -4.32
C TRP A 265 -5.26 -15.17 -4.45
N HIS A 266 -4.27 -14.29 -4.66
CA HIS A 266 -4.52 -12.85 -4.71
C HIS A 266 -5.29 -12.47 -5.97
N ASP A 267 -4.94 -13.05 -7.12
CA ASP A 267 -5.63 -12.82 -8.39
C ASP A 267 -6.88 -13.69 -8.55
N ALA A 268 -6.86 -14.94 -8.06
CA ALA A 268 -8.04 -15.82 -8.15
C ALA A 268 -9.31 -15.19 -7.53
N CYS A 269 -9.14 -14.37 -6.50
CA CYS A 269 -10.21 -13.59 -5.89
C CYS A 269 -10.77 -12.49 -6.81
N GLU A 270 -9.90 -11.80 -7.54
CA GLU A 270 -10.30 -10.73 -8.46
C GLU A 270 -10.91 -11.31 -9.74
N GLU A 271 -10.33 -12.38 -10.28
CA GLU A 271 -10.78 -13.05 -11.50
C GLU A 271 -12.23 -13.56 -11.37
N VAL A 272 -12.60 -14.14 -10.22
CA VAL A 272 -13.99 -14.58 -10.01
C VAL A 272 -14.95 -13.40 -9.83
N ARG A 273 -14.49 -12.30 -9.24
CA ARG A 273 -15.27 -11.05 -9.14
C ARG A 273 -15.53 -10.47 -10.52
N GLU A 274 -14.51 -10.42 -11.38
CA GLU A 274 -14.61 -9.98 -12.77
C GLU A 274 -15.53 -10.88 -13.60
N MET A 275 -15.46 -12.21 -13.43
CA MET A 275 -16.40 -13.14 -14.08
C MET A 275 -17.85 -12.92 -13.64
N ALA A 276 -18.09 -12.69 -12.34
CA ALA A 276 -19.43 -12.40 -11.83
C ALA A 276 -19.98 -11.09 -12.40
N GLN A 277 -19.17 -10.03 -12.46
CA GLN A 277 -19.56 -8.75 -13.07
C GLN A 277 -19.79 -8.88 -14.58
N GLY A 278 -18.92 -9.60 -15.30
CA GLY A 278 -19.07 -9.84 -16.73
C GLY A 278 -20.33 -10.64 -17.06
N TYR A 279 -20.64 -11.67 -16.26
CA TYR A 279 -21.90 -12.43 -16.37
C TYR A 279 -23.13 -11.54 -16.12
N ASP A 280 -23.08 -10.69 -15.10
CA ASP A 280 -24.17 -9.78 -14.77
C ASP A 280 -24.48 -8.77 -15.88
N ARG A 281 -23.44 -8.20 -16.49
CA ARG A 281 -23.57 -7.26 -17.63
C ARG A 281 -24.29 -7.86 -18.83
N ILE A 282 -24.02 -9.12 -19.16
CA ILE A 282 -24.50 -9.75 -20.40
C ILE A 282 -25.80 -10.52 -20.22
N PHE A 283 -26.25 -10.75 -18.98
CA PHE A 283 -27.32 -11.70 -18.65
C PHE A 283 -28.60 -11.47 -19.47
N ASP A 284 -29.04 -10.22 -19.56
CA ASP A 284 -30.29 -9.87 -20.25
C ASP A 284 -30.25 -10.11 -21.77
N ALA A 285 -29.07 -10.03 -22.39
CA ALA A 285 -28.90 -10.33 -23.81
C ALA A 285 -28.84 -11.84 -24.08
N ILE A 286 -28.13 -12.59 -23.23
CA ILE A 286 -27.84 -14.01 -23.50
C ILE A 286 -29.02 -14.94 -23.21
N LYS A 287 -29.96 -14.52 -22.34
CA LYS A 287 -31.11 -15.36 -21.94
C LYS A 287 -32.04 -15.75 -23.10
N ASN A 288 -32.05 -14.94 -24.16
CA ASN A 288 -32.85 -15.15 -25.37
C ASN A 288 -31.99 -15.42 -26.61
N ASP A 289 -30.71 -15.76 -26.44
CA ASP A 289 -29.78 -15.96 -27.55
C ASP A 289 -29.82 -17.40 -28.08
N GLU A 290 -30.57 -17.61 -29.17
CA GLU A 290 -30.70 -18.93 -29.79
C GLU A 290 -29.39 -19.44 -30.42
N GLN A 291 -28.53 -18.55 -30.94
CA GLN A 291 -27.28 -18.98 -31.59
C GLN A 291 -26.27 -19.46 -30.55
N LEU A 292 -26.25 -18.84 -29.37
CA LEU A 292 -25.46 -19.30 -28.22
C LEU A 292 -25.82 -20.74 -27.84
N VAL A 293 -27.13 -21.02 -27.68
CA VAL A 293 -27.62 -22.36 -27.34
C VAL A 293 -27.24 -23.37 -28.42
N GLN A 294 -27.43 -23.02 -29.70
CA GLN A 294 -27.07 -23.89 -30.82
C GLN A 294 -25.58 -24.23 -30.83
N PHE A 295 -24.71 -23.22 -30.69
CA PHE A 295 -23.26 -23.40 -30.68
C PHE A 295 -22.79 -24.26 -29.50
N LEU A 296 -23.22 -23.92 -28.27
CA LEU A 296 -22.78 -24.63 -27.07
C LEU A 296 -23.33 -26.06 -26.97
N SER A 297 -24.55 -26.31 -27.44
CA SER A 297 -25.12 -27.66 -27.56
C SER A 297 -24.33 -28.53 -28.55
N ALA A 298 -23.91 -27.95 -29.68
CA ALA A 298 -23.05 -28.63 -30.64
C ALA A 298 -21.69 -29.00 -30.01
N LYS A 299 -21.07 -28.08 -29.26
CA LYS A 299 -19.82 -28.33 -28.53
C LYS A 299 -19.96 -29.38 -27.43
N ALA A 300 -21.03 -29.34 -26.66
CA ALA A 300 -21.31 -30.34 -25.65
C ALA A 300 -21.39 -31.75 -26.25
N LYS A 301 -22.03 -31.88 -27.42
CA LYS A 301 -22.11 -33.14 -28.15
C LYS A 301 -20.75 -33.57 -28.73
N GLU A 302 -20.01 -32.64 -29.33
CA GLU A 302 -18.70 -32.91 -29.95
C GLU A 302 -17.69 -33.46 -28.92
N PHE A 303 -17.63 -32.84 -27.73
CA PHE A 303 -16.66 -33.17 -26.68
C PHE A 303 -17.23 -34.05 -25.56
N SER A 304 -18.43 -34.60 -25.74
CA SER A 304 -19.12 -35.47 -24.78
C SER A 304 -19.17 -34.88 -23.35
N LEU A 305 -19.54 -33.60 -23.24
CA LEU A 305 -19.66 -32.90 -21.95
C LEU A 305 -20.89 -33.38 -21.18
N GLU A 306 -20.80 -33.37 -19.84
CA GLU A 306 -21.89 -33.79 -18.95
C GLU A 306 -23.14 -32.90 -19.12
N ASN A 307 -22.95 -31.58 -19.19
CA ASN A 307 -24.03 -30.64 -19.48
C ASN A 307 -24.28 -30.57 -20.98
N ARG A 308 -25.50 -30.89 -21.41
CA ARG A 308 -25.90 -30.92 -22.83
C ARG A 308 -26.09 -29.54 -23.44
N LYS A 309 -26.27 -28.49 -22.63
CA LYS A 309 -26.44 -27.09 -23.06
C LYS A 309 -27.57 -26.92 -24.09
N SER A 310 -28.63 -27.72 -23.97
CA SER A 310 -29.75 -27.78 -24.92
C SER A 310 -30.76 -26.64 -24.76
N THR A 311 -30.68 -25.91 -23.64
CA THR A 311 -31.49 -24.73 -23.35
C THR A 311 -30.64 -23.68 -22.63
N PHE A 312 -31.05 -22.42 -22.66
CA PHE A 312 -30.40 -21.38 -21.84
C PHE A 312 -30.39 -21.74 -20.35
N THR A 313 -31.44 -22.37 -19.84
CA THR A 313 -31.49 -22.81 -18.43
C THR A 313 -30.35 -23.78 -18.08
N GLU A 314 -29.95 -24.65 -19.02
CA GLU A 314 -28.82 -25.57 -18.81
C GLU A 314 -27.47 -24.83 -18.84
N ILE A 315 -27.31 -23.81 -19.70
CA ILE A 315 -26.12 -22.94 -19.76
C ILE A 315 -26.00 -22.08 -18.49
N GLN A 316 -27.11 -21.45 -18.08
CA GLN A 316 -27.22 -20.69 -16.83
C GLN A 316 -26.79 -21.56 -15.65
N ALA A 317 -27.32 -22.77 -15.54
CA ALA A 317 -26.97 -23.70 -14.48
C ALA A 317 -25.49 -24.13 -14.52
N ASN A 318 -24.87 -24.21 -15.69
CA ASN A 318 -23.44 -24.50 -15.81
C ASN A 318 -22.61 -23.39 -15.15
N ILE A 319 -22.83 -22.14 -15.59
CA ILE A 319 -22.09 -20.96 -15.12
C ILE A 319 -22.31 -20.76 -13.61
N GLU A 320 -23.57 -20.72 -13.18
CA GLU A 320 -23.91 -20.42 -11.79
C GLU A 320 -23.43 -21.50 -10.81
N ASN A 321 -23.55 -22.79 -11.16
CA ASN A 321 -23.12 -23.86 -10.27
C ASN A 321 -21.60 -24.03 -10.25
N ASN A 322 -20.96 -24.07 -11.42
CA ASN A 322 -19.55 -24.50 -11.53
C ASN A 322 -18.54 -23.36 -11.36
N ILE A 323 -18.97 -22.10 -11.48
CA ILE A 323 -18.12 -20.95 -11.14
C ILE A 323 -18.53 -20.40 -9.78
N PHE A 324 -19.77 -19.91 -9.65
CA PHE A 324 -20.16 -19.08 -8.51
C PHE A 324 -20.49 -19.89 -7.26
N HIS A 325 -21.45 -20.82 -7.32
CA HIS A 325 -21.75 -21.67 -6.15
C HIS A 325 -20.58 -22.57 -5.78
N HIS A 326 -19.81 -23.06 -6.76
CA HIS A 326 -18.57 -23.78 -6.50
C HIS A 326 -17.59 -22.91 -5.71
N THR A 327 -17.41 -21.64 -6.09
CA THR A 327 -16.55 -20.69 -5.35
C THR A 327 -17.07 -20.43 -3.94
N LEU A 328 -18.37 -20.21 -3.76
CA LEU A 328 -18.97 -20.04 -2.42
C LEU A 328 -18.72 -21.27 -1.54
N ALA A 329 -18.80 -22.48 -2.11
CA ALA A 329 -18.51 -23.74 -1.40
C ALA A 329 -17.01 -23.99 -1.16
N HIS A 330 -16.11 -23.29 -1.87
CA HIS A 330 -14.66 -23.45 -1.79
C HIS A 330 -13.97 -22.11 -1.55
N ARG A 331 -14.49 -21.33 -0.60
CA ARG A 331 -14.00 -19.99 -0.23
C ARG A 331 -12.47 -19.94 -0.07
N GLN A 332 -11.86 -20.97 0.51
CA GLN A 332 -10.42 -21.08 0.74
C GLN A 332 -9.56 -20.90 -0.52
N ARG A 333 -10.11 -21.18 -1.72
CA ARG A 333 -9.40 -21.03 -2.99
C ARG A 333 -9.28 -19.57 -3.45
N ILE A 334 -10.07 -18.67 -2.88
CA ILE A 334 -10.06 -17.23 -3.21
C ILE A 334 -9.75 -16.35 -1.99
N GLU A 335 -9.21 -16.92 -0.91
CA GLU A 335 -8.83 -16.15 0.27
C GLU A 335 -7.64 -15.23 -0.02
N SER A 336 -7.88 -13.94 0.10
CA SER A 336 -6.96 -12.87 -0.25
C SER A 336 -6.85 -11.81 0.83
N ASN A 337 -6.06 -10.76 0.57
CA ASN A 337 -5.95 -9.60 1.44
C ASN A 337 -7.35 -9.09 1.76
N PHE A 338 -7.59 -8.76 3.01
CA PHE A 338 -8.88 -8.23 3.42
C PHE A 338 -9.05 -6.80 2.87
N PRO A 339 -10.24 -6.39 2.40
CA PRO A 339 -11.50 -7.14 2.30
C PRO A 339 -11.77 -7.75 0.91
N ARG A 340 -10.76 -8.03 0.08
CA ARG A 340 -10.95 -8.53 -1.31
C ARG A 340 -11.88 -9.75 -1.36
N THR A 341 -11.67 -10.75 -0.49
CA THR A 341 -12.52 -11.95 -0.44
C THR A 341 -13.96 -11.65 -0.03
N PRO A 342 -14.24 -10.95 1.08
CA PRO A 342 -15.60 -10.48 1.38
C PRO A 342 -16.28 -9.76 0.22
N ILE A 343 -15.55 -8.86 -0.47
CA ILE A 343 -16.08 -8.12 -1.62
C ILE A 343 -16.44 -9.05 -2.78
N ALA A 344 -15.59 -10.03 -3.09
CA ALA A 344 -15.87 -11.01 -4.15
C ALA A 344 -17.10 -11.87 -3.82
N LEU A 345 -17.21 -12.36 -2.58
CA LEU A 345 -18.37 -13.14 -2.12
C LEU A 345 -19.66 -12.33 -2.19
N LEU A 346 -19.62 -11.09 -1.70
CA LEU A 346 -20.76 -10.16 -1.74
C LEU A 346 -21.18 -9.88 -3.19
N THR A 347 -20.21 -9.68 -4.10
CA THR A 347 -20.49 -9.50 -5.53
C THR A 347 -21.20 -10.73 -6.12
N ILE A 348 -20.70 -11.94 -5.85
CA ILE A 348 -21.30 -13.19 -6.32
C ILE A 348 -22.75 -13.33 -5.81
N GLU A 349 -22.95 -13.14 -4.50
CA GLU A 349 -24.27 -13.26 -3.86
C GLU A 349 -25.27 -12.22 -4.40
N THR A 350 -24.80 -11.01 -4.70
CA THR A 350 -25.63 -9.96 -5.32
C THR A 350 -26.03 -10.34 -6.74
N VAL A 351 -25.08 -10.83 -7.54
CA VAL A 351 -25.33 -11.22 -8.93
C VAL A 351 -26.32 -12.38 -9.01
N LEU A 352 -26.25 -13.35 -8.10
CA LEU A 352 -27.09 -14.55 -8.15
C LEU A 352 -28.56 -14.28 -7.76
N GLU A 353 -28.81 -13.45 -6.75
CA GLU A 353 -30.13 -13.47 -6.08
C GLU A 353 -30.72 -12.09 -5.74
N TRP A 354 -30.04 -10.99 -6.06
CA TRP A 354 -30.64 -9.66 -5.86
C TRP A 354 -31.93 -9.49 -6.69
N PRO A 355 -33.02 -8.88 -6.15
CA PRO A 355 -33.15 -8.25 -4.82
C PRO A 355 -33.66 -9.17 -3.71
N ASN A 356 -33.89 -10.46 -3.97
CA ASN A 356 -34.54 -11.38 -3.03
C ASN A 356 -33.70 -11.62 -1.76
N ASN A 357 -32.38 -11.46 -1.85
CA ASN A 357 -31.45 -11.57 -0.72
C ASN A 357 -30.99 -10.22 -0.16
N ARG A 358 -31.74 -9.13 -0.36
CA ARG A 358 -31.34 -7.76 0.03
C ARG A 358 -30.82 -7.65 1.47
N GLU A 359 -31.52 -8.21 2.44
CA GLU A 359 -31.10 -8.15 3.86
C GLU A 359 -29.73 -8.78 4.09
N LYS A 360 -29.46 -9.92 3.44
CA LYS A 360 -28.16 -10.61 3.48
C LYS A 360 -27.06 -9.72 2.89
N ILE A 361 -27.29 -9.10 1.74
CA ILE A 361 -26.31 -8.22 1.10
C ILE A 361 -26.00 -6.99 1.95
N LEU A 362 -27.02 -6.36 2.54
CA LEU A 362 -26.82 -5.23 3.45
C LEU A 362 -26.05 -5.63 4.71
N SER A 363 -26.30 -6.83 5.24
CA SER A 363 -25.51 -7.37 6.36
C SER A 363 -24.04 -7.54 5.97
N LEU A 364 -23.75 -8.15 4.82
CA LEU A 364 -22.38 -8.35 4.35
C LEU A 364 -21.65 -7.01 4.11
N LEU A 365 -22.34 -5.99 3.57
CA LEU A 365 -21.78 -4.65 3.43
C LEU A 365 -21.42 -4.04 4.79
N SER A 366 -22.32 -4.15 5.78
CA SER A 366 -22.07 -3.67 7.15
C SER A 366 -20.94 -4.44 7.83
N ASP A 367 -20.82 -5.75 7.62
CA ASP A 367 -19.72 -6.55 8.18
C ASP A 367 -18.36 -6.10 7.64
N ILE A 368 -18.27 -5.85 6.32
CA ILE A 368 -17.06 -5.29 5.70
C ILE A 368 -16.73 -3.93 6.33
N ALA A 369 -17.72 -3.04 6.47
CA ALA A 369 -17.52 -1.72 7.06
C ALA A 369 -17.05 -1.82 8.53
N ASN A 370 -17.67 -2.68 9.34
CA ASN A 370 -17.32 -2.83 10.75
C ASN A 370 -15.88 -3.31 10.98
N GLU A 371 -15.40 -4.24 10.16
CA GLU A 371 -14.02 -4.75 10.27
C GLU A 371 -13.00 -3.78 9.64
N SER A 372 -13.39 -3.02 8.61
CA SER A 372 -12.44 -2.17 7.88
C SER A 372 -12.22 -0.78 8.46
N LEU A 373 -13.07 -0.31 9.37
CA LEU A 373 -13.07 1.09 9.85
C LEU A 373 -12.45 1.27 11.24
N LEU A 374 -11.83 0.24 11.81
CA LEU A 374 -11.43 0.17 13.22
C LEU A 374 -10.32 1.14 13.61
N GLU A 375 -9.33 1.36 12.72
CA GLU A 375 -8.13 2.12 13.03
C GLU A 375 -8.08 3.42 12.23
N ASP A 376 -8.62 4.51 12.80
CA ASP A 376 -8.73 5.82 12.11
C ASP A 376 -9.49 5.75 10.78
N GLY A 377 -10.48 4.85 10.68
CA GLY A 377 -11.19 4.57 9.43
C GLY A 377 -10.44 3.65 8.47
N MET A 378 -9.41 2.95 8.93
CA MET A 378 -8.62 1.98 8.18
C MET A 378 -8.62 0.60 8.86
N THR A 379 -8.14 -0.43 8.17
CA THR A 379 -8.09 -1.82 8.65
C THR A 379 -6.98 -2.08 9.69
N GLY A 380 -6.03 -1.16 9.82
CA GLY A 380 -4.77 -1.36 10.56
C GLY A 380 -3.68 -2.12 9.78
N GLU A 381 -3.94 -2.54 8.54
CA GLU A 381 -2.90 -3.07 7.66
C GLU A 381 -1.93 -1.94 7.28
N LYS A 382 -0.61 -2.23 7.31
CA LYS A 382 0.46 -1.28 6.99
C LYS A 382 0.78 -1.29 5.50
N GLY A 383 1.68 -0.41 5.06
CA GLY A 383 1.91 -0.13 3.64
C GLY A 383 0.97 0.98 3.17
N LEU A 384 1.17 2.21 3.64
CA LEU A 384 0.23 3.34 3.51
C LEU A 384 -0.33 3.52 2.09
N THR A 385 0.52 3.60 1.07
CA THR A 385 0.10 3.69 -0.34
C THR A 385 0.10 2.35 -1.08
N GLY A 386 0.42 1.27 -0.38
CA GLY A 386 0.47 -0.10 -0.87
C GLY A 386 -0.69 -0.92 -0.32
N TYR A 387 -0.42 -1.84 0.60
CA TYR A 387 -1.44 -2.75 1.13
C TYR A 387 -2.56 -2.04 1.91
N SER A 388 -2.29 -0.95 2.63
CA SER A 388 -3.34 -0.17 3.30
C SER A 388 -4.36 0.43 2.31
N ALA A 389 -3.96 0.64 1.05
CA ALA A 389 -4.82 1.20 0.01
C ALA A 389 -5.76 0.18 -0.64
N ILE A 390 -5.55 -1.12 -0.39
CA ILE A 390 -6.41 -2.19 -0.91
C ILE A 390 -7.87 -2.03 -0.45
N PHE A 391 -8.07 -1.79 0.85
CA PHE A 391 -9.40 -1.55 1.42
C PHE A 391 -10.11 -0.34 0.81
N PRO A 392 -9.60 0.90 0.93
CA PRO A 392 -10.32 2.08 0.50
C PRO A 392 -10.64 2.04 -1.00
N HIS A 393 -9.74 1.49 -1.84
CA HIS A 393 -10.01 1.35 -3.27
C HIS A 393 -11.15 0.36 -3.53
N GLY A 394 -11.05 -0.86 -3.00
CA GLY A 394 -12.07 -1.88 -3.21
C GLY A 394 -13.43 -1.49 -2.63
N PHE A 395 -13.43 -0.77 -1.50
CA PHE A 395 -14.65 -0.33 -0.83
C PHE A 395 -15.33 0.85 -1.53
N ALA A 396 -14.57 1.82 -2.04
CA ALA A 396 -15.11 2.91 -2.88
C ALA A 396 -15.76 2.35 -4.14
N GLU A 397 -15.05 1.45 -4.84
CA GLU A 397 -15.55 0.75 -6.03
C GLU A 397 -16.82 -0.06 -5.75
N LEU A 398 -16.91 -0.70 -4.59
CA LEU A 398 -18.08 -1.44 -4.16
C LEU A 398 -19.26 -0.50 -3.89
N ILE A 399 -19.06 0.50 -3.04
CA ILE A 399 -20.10 1.49 -2.69
C ILE A 399 -20.63 2.16 -3.95
N ALA A 400 -19.75 2.58 -4.87
CA ALA A 400 -20.17 3.28 -6.08
C ALA A 400 -21.03 2.38 -7.01
N ARG A 401 -20.79 1.06 -7.05
CA ARG A 401 -21.68 0.12 -7.77
C ARG A 401 -23.02 -0.02 -7.06
N PHE A 402 -23.03 -0.04 -5.74
CA PHE A 402 -24.25 -0.13 -4.94
C PHE A 402 -25.08 1.17 -4.95
N ASP A 403 -24.44 2.34 -5.00
CA ASP A 403 -25.12 3.64 -5.14
C ASP A 403 -25.80 3.75 -6.52
N ARG A 404 -25.22 3.14 -7.57
CA ARG A 404 -25.91 2.99 -8.87
C ARG A 404 -27.07 2.00 -8.81
N LEU A 405 -26.94 0.92 -8.04
CA LEU A 405 -27.98 -0.11 -7.89
C LEU A 405 -29.22 0.44 -7.17
N ASP A 406 -29.01 1.23 -6.12
CA ASP A 406 -30.04 1.88 -5.32
C ASP A 406 -29.43 3.12 -4.63
N PRO A 407 -29.73 4.35 -5.11
CA PRO A 407 -29.09 5.60 -4.65
C PRO A 407 -29.26 5.97 -3.18
N VAL A 408 -30.13 5.26 -2.46
CA VAL A 408 -30.32 5.45 -1.01
C VAL A 408 -29.29 4.65 -0.21
N LEU A 409 -28.71 3.57 -0.79
CA LEU A 409 -27.86 2.64 -0.05
C LEU A 409 -26.58 3.28 0.50
N PHE A 410 -25.94 4.19 -0.25
CA PHE A 410 -24.74 4.82 0.28
C PHE A 410 -25.06 5.74 1.46
N ALA A 411 -26.15 6.51 1.38
CA ALA A 411 -26.60 7.35 2.48
C ALA A 411 -26.94 6.51 3.72
N ASP A 412 -27.68 5.41 3.56
CA ASP A 412 -28.04 4.50 4.66
C ASP A 412 -26.80 3.84 5.29
N LEU A 413 -25.84 3.41 4.46
CA LEU A 413 -24.58 2.82 4.94
C LEU A 413 -23.76 3.87 5.71
N TYR A 414 -23.67 5.09 5.17
CA TYR A 414 -22.93 6.18 5.81
C TYR A 414 -23.56 6.62 7.14
N GLU A 415 -24.90 6.66 7.24
CA GLU A 415 -25.57 6.95 8.50
C GLU A 415 -25.23 5.92 9.59
N LYS A 416 -25.09 4.64 9.21
CA LYS A 416 -24.66 3.57 10.13
C LYS A 416 -23.16 3.60 10.43
N HIS A 417 -22.34 4.01 9.47
CA HIS A 417 -20.88 3.96 9.55
C HIS A 417 -20.26 5.31 9.15
N LYS A 418 -20.35 6.30 10.05
CA LYS A 418 -19.80 7.65 9.81
C LYS A 418 -18.29 7.66 9.57
N ASP A 419 -17.58 6.64 10.07
CA ASP A 419 -16.13 6.51 9.92
C ASP A 419 -15.66 6.20 8.49
N ILE A 420 -16.58 5.91 7.56
CA ILE A 420 -16.28 5.92 6.11
C ILE A 420 -15.66 7.25 5.69
N TYR A 421 -16.08 8.38 6.29
CA TYR A 421 -15.46 9.68 6.07
C TYR A 421 -13.96 9.65 6.43
N LYS A 422 -13.60 9.05 7.57
CA LYS A 422 -12.22 8.99 8.05
C LYS A 422 -11.33 8.21 7.09
N THR A 423 -11.82 7.14 6.47
CA THR A 423 -11.09 6.35 5.46
C THR A 423 -10.50 7.22 4.35
N TYR A 424 -11.32 8.07 3.73
CA TYR A 424 -10.86 8.88 2.60
C TYR A 424 -10.17 10.16 3.09
N ARG A 425 -10.61 10.72 4.23
CA ARG A 425 -9.92 11.84 4.86
C ARG A 425 -8.50 11.47 5.30
N PHE A 426 -8.26 10.22 5.71
CA PHE A 426 -6.94 9.70 6.08
C PHE A 426 -5.89 9.98 4.99
N TYR A 427 -6.21 9.69 3.73
CA TYR A 427 -5.29 9.92 2.61
C TYR A 427 -5.15 11.39 2.23
N ILE A 428 -6.09 12.26 2.63
CA ILE A 428 -5.92 13.71 2.48
C ILE A 428 -4.97 14.20 3.58
N ASP A 429 -5.26 13.83 4.82
CA ASP A 429 -4.51 14.23 6.01
C ASP A 429 -3.05 13.75 6.02
N THR A 430 -2.74 12.68 5.28
CA THR A 430 -1.39 12.09 5.20
C THR A 430 -0.63 12.50 3.93
N TRP A 431 -1.25 13.24 3.01
CA TRP A 431 -0.60 13.67 1.78
C TRP A 431 0.28 14.89 2.04
N CYS A 432 1.59 14.67 2.03
CA CYS A 432 2.58 15.70 2.29
C CYS A 432 3.00 16.38 0.99
N LEU A 433 2.98 17.72 0.97
CA LEU A 433 3.45 18.52 -0.16
C LEU A 433 2.69 18.28 -1.48
N ASP A 434 1.52 17.63 -1.42
CA ASP A 434 0.76 17.10 -2.57
C ASP A 434 1.57 16.13 -3.44
N ARG A 435 2.60 15.49 -2.85
CA ARG A 435 3.60 14.69 -3.57
C ARG A 435 4.02 13.42 -2.86
N PHE A 436 3.99 13.40 -1.53
CA PHE A 436 4.59 12.31 -0.75
C PHE A 436 3.61 11.77 0.27
N TYR A 437 3.77 10.48 0.56
CA TYR A 437 3.19 9.81 1.71
C TYR A 437 4.32 9.16 2.50
N PRO A 438 4.23 9.07 3.84
CA PRO A 438 5.12 8.22 4.62
C PRO A 438 5.15 6.79 4.06
N HIS A 439 6.36 6.29 3.76
CA HIS A 439 6.56 4.90 3.31
C HIS A 439 6.65 3.97 4.53
N GLU A 440 5.53 3.81 5.23
CA GLU A 440 5.41 2.95 6.41
C GLU A 440 4.85 1.57 6.00
N GLY A 441 5.62 0.50 6.27
CA GLY A 441 5.34 -0.85 5.82
C GLY A 441 5.55 -1.08 4.32
N ASP A 442 4.96 -2.15 3.77
CA ASP A 442 5.17 -2.56 2.38
C ASP A 442 4.48 -1.62 1.37
N CYS A 443 5.10 -0.48 1.08
CA CYS A 443 4.64 0.49 0.08
C CYS A 443 5.78 1.31 -0.54
N GLY A 444 5.53 1.85 -1.73
CA GLY A 444 6.46 2.74 -2.41
C GLY A 444 7.82 2.11 -2.77
N SER A 445 8.70 2.95 -3.30
CA SER A 445 10.11 2.63 -3.56
C SER A 445 10.97 3.74 -2.98
N PHE A 446 12.24 3.44 -2.69
CA PHE A 446 13.14 4.33 -1.96
C PHE A 446 13.15 5.78 -2.51
N GLY A 447 12.61 6.71 -1.71
CA GLY A 447 12.47 8.14 -1.98
C GLY A 447 11.70 8.54 -3.25
N MET A 448 10.87 7.65 -3.80
CA MET A 448 9.96 7.99 -4.89
C MET A 448 8.75 8.80 -4.42
N GLU A 449 8.27 9.73 -5.24
CA GLU A 449 7.03 10.46 -4.96
C GLU A 449 5.78 9.64 -5.28
N THR A 450 4.68 9.94 -4.59
CA THR A 450 3.32 9.48 -4.90
C THR A 450 2.43 10.73 -5.09
N PRO A 451 2.45 11.33 -6.30
CA PRO A 451 1.83 12.64 -6.57
C PRO A 451 0.33 12.51 -6.83
N ARG A 452 -0.26 11.35 -6.57
CA ARG A 452 -1.68 11.10 -6.73
C ARG A 452 -2.25 10.78 -5.36
N TYR A 453 -3.45 11.31 -5.12
CA TYR A 453 -4.23 10.98 -3.93
C TYR A 453 -4.40 9.46 -3.80
N GLY A 454 -3.98 8.91 -2.65
CA GLY A 454 -3.90 7.46 -2.44
C GLY A 454 -5.22 6.77 -2.04
N GLY A 455 -6.29 7.52 -1.75
CA GLY A 455 -7.52 6.94 -1.20
C GLY A 455 -8.44 6.27 -2.24
N VAL A 456 -8.30 6.59 -3.53
CA VAL A 456 -9.03 5.96 -4.64
C VAL A 456 -8.16 5.94 -5.90
N THR A 457 -8.49 5.08 -6.86
CA THR A 457 -7.85 5.09 -8.18
C THR A 457 -8.71 5.85 -9.19
N PHE A 458 -8.20 6.95 -9.74
CA PHE A 458 -8.88 7.70 -10.80
C PHE A 458 -8.58 7.10 -12.19
N SER A 459 -9.62 6.95 -13.01
CA SER A 459 -9.51 6.56 -14.41
C SER A 459 -9.85 7.76 -15.30
N ARG A 460 -8.85 8.35 -15.96
CA ARG A 460 -9.04 9.48 -16.89
C ARG A 460 -8.12 9.37 -18.12
N PRO A 461 -8.65 9.46 -19.35
CA PRO A 461 -10.07 9.22 -19.64
C PRO A 461 -10.48 7.82 -19.16
N ALA A 462 -11.77 7.61 -18.87
CA ALA A 462 -12.25 6.34 -18.32
C ALA A 462 -11.85 5.14 -19.18
N MET A 463 -11.26 4.11 -18.57
CA MET A 463 -10.83 2.90 -19.29
C MET A 463 -11.91 1.81 -19.35
N SER A 464 -12.99 1.95 -18.59
CA SER A 464 -14.12 1.01 -18.52
C SER A 464 -15.42 1.77 -18.30
N ALA A 465 -16.54 1.04 -18.26
CA ALA A 465 -17.87 1.57 -17.94
C ALA A 465 -18.21 1.52 -16.42
N GLU A 466 -17.19 1.33 -15.58
CA GLU A 466 -17.33 1.26 -14.13
C GLU A 466 -17.70 2.62 -13.50
N PRO A 467 -18.27 2.63 -12.28
CA PRO A 467 -18.49 3.86 -11.51
C PRO A 467 -17.26 4.74 -11.38
N SER A 468 -17.45 6.02 -11.66
CA SER A 468 -16.37 7.00 -11.57
C SER A 468 -16.04 7.30 -10.11
N MET A 469 -14.75 7.30 -9.78
CA MET A 469 -14.29 7.76 -8.47
C MET A 469 -14.43 9.28 -8.27
N PHE A 470 -14.61 10.07 -9.34
CA PHE A 470 -14.94 11.51 -9.23
C PHE A 470 -16.34 11.72 -8.64
N GLN A 471 -17.35 11.03 -9.19
CA GLN A 471 -18.70 10.94 -8.62
C GLN A 471 -18.70 10.41 -7.19
N PHE A 472 -17.92 9.36 -6.89
CA PHE A 472 -17.83 8.83 -5.53
C PHE A 472 -17.37 9.91 -4.53
N LEU A 473 -16.31 10.66 -4.84
CA LEU A 473 -15.84 11.76 -3.98
C LEU A 473 -16.86 12.90 -3.90
N TRP A 474 -17.60 13.18 -4.98
CA TRP A 474 -18.71 14.13 -4.94
C TRP A 474 -19.82 13.67 -3.98
N ARG A 475 -20.18 12.38 -4.00
CA ARG A 475 -21.18 11.81 -3.08
C ARG A 475 -20.70 11.87 -1.63
N LEU A 476 -19.42 11.62 -1.37
CA LEU A 476 -18.83 11.84 -0.04
C LEU A 476 -18.93 13.31 0.38
N TYR A 477 -18.65 14.26 -0.50
CA TYR A 477 -18.86 15.69 -0.22
C TYR A 477 -20.33 15.99 0.13
N GLU A 478 -21.30 15.46 -0.61
CA GLU A 478 -22.72 15.67 -0.31
C GLU A 478 -23.11 15.14 1.08
N LEU A 479 -22.53 14.02 1.50
CA LEU A 479 -22.80 13.38 2.80
C LEU A 479 -22.07 14.04 3.97
N THR A 480 -20.94 14.71 3.73
CA THR A 480 -20.02 15.19 4.79
C THR A 480 -19.94 16.71 4.87
N GLY A 481 -20.17 17.41 3.76
CA GLY A 481 -19.89 18.84 3.60
C GLY A 481 -18.40 19.18 3.46
N ASP A 482 -17.49 18.19 3.45
CA ASP A 482 -16.04 18.46 3.34
C ASP A 482 -15.65 18.79 1.90
N THR A 483 -15.35 20.07 1.67
CA THR A 483 -14.98 20.59 0.35
C THR A 483 -13.65 20.07 -0.17
N ASP A 484 -12.80 19.49 0.69
CA ASP A 484 -11.51 18.96 0.23
C ASP A 484 -11.70 17.74 -0.68
N PHE A 485 -12.80 16.97 -0.57
CA PHE A 485 -13.11 15.93 -1.56
C PHE A 485 -13.37 16.52 -2.96
N VAL A 486 -13.96 17.72 -3.04
CA VAL A 486 -14.16 18.43 -4.31
C VAL A 486 -12.83 18.97 -4.85
N LYS A 487 -11.92 19.41 -3.97
CA LYS A 487 -10.58 19.82 -4.38
C LYS A 487 -9.76 18.63 -4.90
N ILE A 488 -9.83 17.48 -4.23
CA ILE A 488 -9.14 16.25 -4.66
C ILE A 488 -9.64 15.79 -6.03
N LEU A 489 -10.95 15.74 -6.27
CA LEU A 489 -11.47 15.33 -7.59
C LEU A 489 -11.10 16.35 -8.68
N TYR A 490 -10.98 17.63 -8.34
CA TYR A 490 -10.55 18.69 -9.27
C TYR A 490 -9.05 18.60 -9.61
N HIS A 491 -8.19 18.43 -8.59
CA HIS A 491 -6.76 18.18 -8.77
C HIS A 491 -6.48 16.90 -9.55
N ALA A 492 -7.23 15.84 -9.24
CA ALA A 492 -7.14 14.58 -9.96
C ALA A 492 -7.49 14.72 -11.44
N ASN A 493 -8.20 15.79 -11.85
CA ASN A 493 -8.52 16.12 -13.24
C ASN A 493 -7.68 17.29 -13.80
N ASP A 494 -6.44 17.47 -13.31
CA ASP A 494 -5.52 18.54 -13.75
C ASP A 494 -6.11 19.95 -13.63
N GLU A 495 -6.92 20.19 -12.59
CA GLU A 495 -7.61 21.46 -12.39
C GLU A 495 -8.51 21.86 -13.59
N GLN A 496 -9.02 20.85 -14.32
CA GLN A 496 -9.98 21.04 -15.41
C GLN A 496 -11.36 20.55 -15.00
N LEU A 497 -12.39 21.13 -15.62
CA LEU A 497 -13.78 20.67 -15.48
C LEU A 497 -14.20 19.74 -16.62
N ASP A 498 -13.54 19.85 -17.77
CA ASP A 498 -13.91 19.11 -18.97
C ASP A 498 -13.85 17.60 -18.73
N ALA A 499 -14.78 16.89 -19.37
CA ALA A 499 -14.98 15.45 -19.30
C ALA A 499 -15.29 14.86 -17.91
N LEU A 500 -15.32 15.66 -16.82
CA LEU A 500 -15.87 15.19 -15.56
C LEU A 500 -17.33 14.72 -15.76
N PRO A 501 -17.73 13.59 -15.17
CA PRO A 501 -16.98 12.81 -14.19
C PRO A 501 -16.16 11.62 -14.75
N HIS A 502 -15.92 11.54 -16.07
CA HIS A 502 -15.31 10.38 -16.74
C HIS A 502 -16.12 9.10 -16.53
N ASP A 503 -17.41 9.17 -16.85
CA ASP A 503 -18.33 8.04 -16.71
C ASP A 503 -19.38 8.06 -17.82
N ILE A 504 -19.31 7.08 -18.71
CA ILE A 504 -20.22 6.96 -19.86
C ILE A 504 -21.68 6.73 -19.44
N CYS A 505 -21.92 6.26 -18.21
CA CYS A 505 -23.26 6.04 -17.68
C CYS A 505 -23.78 7.20 -16.81
N ALA A 506 -23.07 8.34 -16.75
CA ALA A 506 -23.49 9.49 -15.97
C ALA A 506 -24.77 10.14 -16.51
N GLU A 507 -25.77 10.40 -15.66
CA GLU A 507 -27.07 10.96 -16.10
C GLU A 507 -26.99 12.43 -16.53
N ASN A 508 -26.28 13.28 -15.77
CA ASN A 508 -26.18 14.72 -16.07
C ASN A 508 -24.75 15.28 -15.85
N PRO A 509 -23.81 15.02 -16.77
CA PRO A 509 -22.41 15.42 -16.63
C PRO A 509 -22.22 16.95 -16.61
N GLN A 510 -23.03 17.71 -17.35
CA GLN A 510 -22.91 19.17 -17.38
C GLN A 510 -23.29 19.81 -16.04
N GLU A 511 -24.34 19.30 -15.40
CA GLU A 511 -24.72 19.74 -14.05
C GLU A 511 -23.64 19.41 -13.03
N PHE A 512 -23.05 18.21 -13.10
CA PHE A 512 -21.93 17.82 -12.25
C PHE A 512 -20.76 18.81 -12.35
N GLN A 513 -20.33 19.16 -13.58
CA GLN A 513 -19.26 20.12 -13.82
C GLN A 513 -19.57 21.51 -13.23
N ASN A 514 -20.80 22.00 -13.42
CA ASN A 514 -21.22 23.29 -12.87
C ASN A 514 -21.21 23.31 -11.34
N LYS A 515 -21.61 22.20 -10.71
CA LYS A 515 -21.57 22.04 -9.26
C LYS A 515 -20.15 22.05 -8.73
N VAL A 516 -19.23 21.29 -9.35
CA VAL A 516 -17.79 21.32 -9.00
C VAL A 516 -17.23 22.73 -9.14
N LYS A 517 -17.47 23.40 -10.28
CA LYS A 517 -17.03 24.77 -10.53
C LYS A 517 -17.47 25.74 -9.43
N THR A 518 -18.74 25.66 -9.04
CA THR A 518 -19.32 26.53 -8.02
C THR A 518 -18.58 26.42 -6.68
N ILE A 519 -18.20 25.20 -6.28
CA ILE A 519 -17.44 24.98 -5.04
C ILE A 519 -16.01 25.49 -5.17
N ILE A 520 -15.32 25.18 -6.28
CA ILE A 520 -13.93 25.63 -6.49
C ILE A 520 -13.85 27.16 -6.56
N ASP A 521 -14.76 27.82 -7.28
CA ASP A 521 -14.83 29.29 -7.34
C ASP A 521 -15.05 29.92 -5.95
N ALA A 522 -15.85 29.26 -5.09
CA ALA A 522 -16.21 29.79 -3.78
C ALA A 522 -15.20 29.46 -2.67
N LYS A 523 -14.48 28.34 -2.76
CA LYS A 523 -13.63 27.79 -1.69
C LYS A 523 -12.15 27.74 -2.03
N GLY A 524 -11.79 27.93 -3.29
CA GLY A 524 -10.43 27.76 -3.78
C GLY A 524 -10.03 26.30 -3.95
N LYS A 525 -8.88 26.09 -4.59
CA LYS A 525 -8.33 24.76 -4.91
C LYS A 525 -7.33 24.22 -3.89
N GLU A 526 -6.74 25.10 -3.06
CA GLU A 526 -5.68 24.72 -2.13
C GLU A 526 -6.22 23.87 -0.96
N ILE A 527 -5.48 22.82 -0.60
CA ILE A 527 -5.74 21.99 0.57
C ILE A 527 -4.74 22.40 1.65
N HIS A 528 -5.25 22.91 2.78
CA HIS A 528 -4.42 23.33 3.90
C HIS A 528 -4.46 22.25 4.99
N LEU A 529 -3.30 21.64 5.27
CA LEU A 529 -3.16 20.57 6.25
C LEU A 529 -2.39 21.06 7.46
N SER A 530 -2.90 20.75 8.65
CA SER A 530 -2.20 20.96 9.92
C SER A 530 -1.37 19.74 10.31
N ASP A 531 -0.73 19.81 11.48
CA ASP A 531 -0.23 18.61 12.14
C ASP A 531 -1.37 17.61 12.38
N ILE A 532 -1.05 16.31 12.31
CA ILE A 532 -2.01 15.24 12.54
C ILE A 532 -1.44 14.12 13.40
N GLN A 533 -2.33 13.41 14.09
CA GLN A 533 -2.08 12.10 14.67
C GLN A 533 -3.16 11.14 14.22
N LYS A 534 -2.76 10.01 13.62
CA LYS A 534 -3.59 8.82 13.42
C LYS A 534 -3.20 7.84 14.52
N LYS A 535 -3.75 8.02 15.73
CA LYS A 535 -3.26 7.32 16.92
C LYS A 535 -3.62 5.84 16.86
N GLU A 536 -4.78 5.52 16.32
CA GLU A 536 -5.30 4.17 16.12
C GLU A 536 -4.57 3.47 14.98
N TRP A 537 -4.14 4.19 13.95
CA TRP A 537 -3.32 3.59 12.88
C TRP A 537 -1.80 3.60 13.16
N GLY A 538 -1.29 4.52 14.01
CA GLY A 538 0.10 4.55 14.44
C GLY A 538 1.02 5.59 13.78
N LEU A 539 0.51 6.76 13.36
CA LEU A 539 1.31 7.76 12.62
C LEU A 539 1.11 9.19 13.13
N SER A 540 2.20 9.94 13.25
CA SER A 540 2.16 11.40 13.43
C SER A 540 2.85 12.11 12.28
N ILE A 541 2.30 13.26 11.87
CA ILE A 541 2.93 14.16 10.89
C ILE A 541 2.91 15.57 11.43
N LEU A 542 4.08 16.21 11.48
CA LEU A 542 4.28 17.60 11.85
C LEU A 542 4.60 18.42 10.58
N ARG A 543 3.97 19.58 10.40
CA ARG A 543 4.02 20.37 9.17
C ARG A 543 4.29 21.84 9.44
N SER A 544 5.05 22.45 8.55
CA SER A 544 5.17 23.91 8.49
C SER A 544 5.50 24.37 7.07
N GLY A 545 5.36 25.68 6.82
CA GLY A 545 5.66 26.33 5.56
C GLY A 545 4.49 26.39 4.61
N GLU A 546 4.72 27.18 3.55
CA GLU A 546 3.73 27.48 2.53
C GLU A 546 4.40 27.41 1.15
N GLY A 547 3.62 27.11 0.11
CA GLY A 547 4.11 26.98 -1.27
C GLY A 547 5.29 26.02 -1.41
N ASP A 548 6.35 26.48 -2.09
CA ASP A 548 7.60 25.72 -2.34
C ASP A 548 8.43 25.45 -1.08
N HIS A 549 8.07 26.07 0.05
CA HIS A 549 8.76 25.91 1.33
C HIS A 549 8.00 25.04 2.32
N ARG A 550 6.87 24.43 1.92
CA ARG A 550 6.21 23.43 2.75
C ARG A 550 7.19 22.32 3.13
N ARG A 551 7.04 21.79 4.35
CA ARG A 551 7.84 20.70 4.89
C ARG A 551 7.04 19.84 5.86
N ALA A 552 7.41 18.57 5.99
CA ALA A 552 6.76 17.65 6.91
C ALA A 552 7.77 16.64 7.48
N VAL A 553 7.73 16.42 8.78
CA VAL A 553 8.41 15.28 9.43
C VAL A 553 7.34 14.32 9.94
N TRP A 554 7.55 13.03 9.72
CA TRP A 554 6.63 11.98 10.17
C TRP A 554 7.32 11.02 11.13
N LEU A 555 6.53 10.40 12.01
CA LEU A 555 6.97 9.45 13.02
C LEU A 555 6.00 8.26 13.05
N ASP A 556 6.52 7.06 12.82
CA ASP A 556 5.80 5.80 13.00
C ASP A 556 5.81 5.40 14.49
N HIS A 557 4.67 4.99 15.02
CA HIS A 557 4.46 4.70 16.42
C HIS A 557 4.62 3.21 16.76
N ASP A 558 4.62 2.30 15.79
CA ASP A 558 4.49 0.88 16.07
C ASP A 558 5.39 -0.02 15.23
N ALA A 559 5.41 -1.29 15.60
CA ALA A 559 5.97 -2.33 14.75
C ALA A 559 5.05 -3.55 14.85
N GLY A 560 4.95 -4.31 13.77
CA GLY A 560 4.06 -5.48 13.71
C GLY A 560 2.68 -5.17 13.15
N GLY A 561 1.94 -6.24 12.81
CA GLY A 561 0.76 -6.17 11.95
C GLY A 561 1.03 -6.73 10.56
N ARG A 562 0.00 -6.84 9.73
CA ARG A 562 0.15 -7.33 8.34
C ARG A 562 0.90 -6.28 7.51
N HIS A 563 1.86 -6.73 6.71
CA HIS A 563 2.68 -5.88 5.82
C HIS A 563 3.43 -4.75 6.54
N SER A 564 3.69 -4.92 7.84
CA SER A 564 4.48 -4.02 8.68
C SER A 564 5.96 -4.36 8.59
N HIS A 565 6.83 -3.37 8.84
CA HIS A 565 8.24 -3.61 9.10
C HIS A 565 8.49 -3.63 10.62
N ARG A 566 9.77 -3.70 11.00
CA ARG A 566 10.20 -3.66 12.41
C ARG A 566 10.77 -2.29 12.73
N ASP A 567 10.00 -1.26 12.43
CA ASP A 567 10.42 0.12 12.26
C ASP A 567 9.76 1.09 13.26
N GLY A 568 9.26 0.61 14.38
CA GLY A 568 8.68 1.46 15.40
C GLY A 568 9.61 2.59 15.84
N LEU A 569 9.03 3.78 15.96
CA LEU A 569 9.71 5.06 16.18
C LEU A 569 10.65 5.48 15.04
N ASN A 570 10.47 4.96 13.82
CA ASN A 570 11.13 5.45 12.60
C ASN A 570 10.65 6.85 12.22
N ILE A 571 11.52 7.63 11.55
CA ILE A 571 11.19 8.96 11.06
C ILE A 571 11.55 9.11 9.59
N GLY A 572 10.80 9.97 8.91
CA GLY A 572 11.19 10.53 7.62
C GLY A 572 10.87 12.02 7.51
N LEU A 573 11.41 12.65 6.47
CA LEU A 573 11.43 14.11 6.32
C LEU A 573 11.26 14.52 4.86
N PHE A 574 10.11 15.13 4.55
CA PHE A 574 9.85 15.75 3.27
C PHE A 574 10.11 17.26 3.36
N ALA A 575 11.05 17.78 2.57
CA ALA A 575 11.36 19.20 2.54
C ALA A 575 12.15 19.58 1.29
N LYS A 576 12.15 20.89 0.96
CA LYS A 576 12.86 21.43 -0.20
C LYS A 576 12.49 20.71 -1.52
N GLY A 577 11.27 20.17 -1.60
CA GLY A 577 10.74 19.44 -2.76
C GLY A 577 11.16 17.97 -2.89
N LEU A 578 11.85 17.40 -1.89
CA LEU A 578 12.37 16.03 -1.89
C LEU A 578 11.97 15.26 -0.63
N ASP A 579 12.09 13.93 -0.67
CA ASP A 579 12.19 13.08 0.51
C ASP A 579 13.66 12.98 0.95
N LEU A 580 14.00 13.65 2.05
CA LEU A 580 15.38 13.79 2.53
C LEU A 580 15.78 12.67 3.51
N LEU A 581 14.79 12.01 4.13
CA LEU A 581 14.97 10.86 5.02
C LEU A 581 13.98 9.76 4.62
N PRO A 582 14.15 9.19 3.41
CA PRO A 582 13.28 8.13 2.93
C PRO A 582 13.39 6.87 3.77
N ASP A 583 12.26 6.18 3.93
CA ASP A 583 12.28 4.76 4.25
C ASP A 583 12.54 3.92 2.99
N PHE A 584 12.89 2.64 3.17
CA PHE A 584 13.24 1.72 2.10
C PHE A 584 12.01 1.31 1.27
N GLY A 585 10.84 1.25 1.90
CA GLY A 585 9.58 0.94 1.23
C GLY A 585 9.40 -0.56 0.95
N TYR A 586 8.75 -0.91 -0.16
CA TYR A 586 8.36 -2.30 -0.43
C TYR A 586 9.58 -3.27 -0.53
N PRO A 587 9.56 -4.44 0.13
CA PRO A 587 10.62 -5.43 0.04
C PRO A 587 10.86 -5.92 -1.40
N PRO A 588 12.10 -5.90 -1.92
CA PRO A 588 12.37 -6.26 -3.31
C PRO A 588 12.34 -7.79 -3.51
N VAL A 589 11.14 -8.34 -3.64
CA VAL A 589 10.87 -9.79 -3.77
C VAL A 589 11.40 -10.42 -5.05
N GLY A 590 11.81 -9.64 -6.05
CA GLY A 590 12.43 -10.11 -7.29
C GLY A 590 13.87 -10.61 -7.13
N TYR A 591 14.32 -10.87 -5.90
CA TYR A 591 15.59 -11.54 -5.58
C TYR A 591 15.38 -12.94 -4.98
N GLY A 592 14.26 -13.61 -5.33
CA GLY A 592 13.95 -14.97 -4.85
C GLY A 592 12.81 -15.04 -3.83
N GLY A 593 11.94 -14.03 -3.80
CA GLY A 593 10.74 -13.99 -2.97
C GLY A 593 10.96 -13.43 -1.57
N TRP A 594 9.90 -13.53 -0.75
CA TRP A 594 9.82 -12.93 0.59
C TRP A 594 10.88 -13.44 1.58
N GLY A 595 11.39 -14.66 1.38
CA GLY A 595 12.44 -15.24 2.23
C GLY A 595 13.87 -14.89 1.80
N ALA A 596 14.05 -14.19 0.69
CA ALA A 596 15.38 -13.83 0.20
C ALA A 596 16.05 -12.81 1.15
N PRO A 597 17.37 -12.90 1.39
CA PRO A 597 18.09 -11.97 2.29
C PRO A 597 17.82 -10.49 2.00
N LYS A 598 17.74 -10.13 0.70
CA LYS A 598 17.43 -8.76 0.25
C LYS A 598 16.02 -8.29 0.61
N ALA A 599 15.02 -9.17 0.52
CA ALA A 599 13.65 -8.86 0.91
C ALA A 599 13.52 -8.81 2.45
N VAL A 600 14.15 -9.75 3.16
CA VAL A 600 14.15 -9.79 4.63
C VAL A 600 14.81 -8.55 5.21
N TRP A 601 15.91 -8.07 4.60
CA TRP A 601 16.64 -6.87 5.03
C TRP A 601 15.71 -5.66 5.21
N TYR A 602 14.80 -5.43 4.26
CA TYR A 602 13.87 -4.30 4.26
C TYR A 602 12.92 -4.30 5.46
N THR A 603 12.69 -5.45 6.10
CA THR A 603 11.80 -5.56 7.26
C THR A 603 12.55 -5.49 8.60
N LYS A 604 13.88 -5.42 8.60
CA LYS A 604 14.69 -5.44 9.84
C LYS A 604 14.77 -4.05 10.46
N THR A 605 14.74 -3.97 11.79
CA THR A 605 14.91 -2.70 12.53
C THR A 605 16.17 -1.95 12.13
N ALA A 606 17.25 -2.68 11.83
CA ALA A 606 18.52 -2.11 11.38
C ALA A 606 18.46 -1.44 10.00
N ALA A 607 17.39 -1.59 9.22
CA ALA A 607 17.17 -0.94 7.91
C ALA A 607 16.53 0.46 8.03
N HIS A 608 15.90 0.78 9.15
CA HIS A 608 15.11 2.02 9.32
C HIS A 608 15.85 3.08 10.14
N ASN A 609 15.34 4.31 10.15
CA ASN A 609 15.93 5.43 10.88
C ASN A 609 15.55 5.40 12.37
N THR A 610 15.83 4.29 13.06
CA THR A 610 15.48 4.04 14.48
C THR A 610 16.63 3.39 15.26
N VAL A 611 16.39 2.96 16.51
CA VAL A 611 17.40 2.35 17.39
C VAL A 611 17.24 0.83 17.49
N VAL A 612 18.30 0.10 17.22
CA VAL A 612 18.41 -1.36 17.44
C VAL A 612 18.98 -1.63 18.83
N VAL A 613 18.40 -2.59 19.56
CA VAL A 613 18.86 -3.02 20.89
C VAL A 613 19.38 -4.46 20.82
N ASP A 614 20.63 -4.67 21.25
CA ASP A 614 21.32 -5.96 21.25
C ASP A 614 21.32 -6.68 19.89
N GLY A 615 21.27 -5.92 18.79
CA GLY A 615 21.20 -6.44 17.42
C GLY A 615 19.89 -7.14 17.05
N ASN A 616 18.85 -7.02 17.88
CA ASN A 616 17.56 -7.69 17.67
C ASN A 616 16.57 -6.79 16.93
N ASN A 617 15.72 -7.42 16.12
CA ASN A 617 14.53 -6.76 15.60
C ASN A 617 13.52 -6.51 16.73
N GLN A 618 12.80 -5.40 16.60
CA GLN A 618 11.71 -5.04 17.50
C GLN A 618 10.59 -6.11 17.51
N GLN A 619 9.89 -6.18 18.62
CA GLN A 619 8.68 -6.99 18.80
C GLN A 619 7.46 -6.30 18.19
N ALA A 620 6.38 -7.05 18.01
CA ALA A 620 5.11 -6.42 17.65
C ALA A 620 4.54 -5.66 18.86
N ALA A 621 4.50 -4.33 18.80
CA ALA A 621 3.93 -3.49 19.84
C ALA A 621 3.60 -2.11 19.29
N LYS A 622 2.75 -1.37 20.01
CA LYS A 622 2.31 -0.04 19.62
C LYS A 622 2.69 1.00 20.66
N GLY A 623 3.22 2.12 20.19
CA GLY A 623 3.60 3.26 21.00
C GLY A 623 2.40 4.11 21.45
N VAL A 624 2.62 4.88 22.51
CA VAL A 624 1.67 5.85 23.06
C VAL A 624 2.26 7.24 22.94
N THR A 625 1.52 8.17 22.36
CA THR A 625 1.90 9.59 22.36
C THR A 625 1.89 10.14 23.79
N THR A 626 3.05 10.54 24.30
CA THR A 626 3.24 11.11 25.65
C THR A 626 3.47 12.62 25.63
N LEU A 627 3.55 13.23 24.44
CA LEU A 627 3.68 14.68 24.24
C LEU A 627 3.17 15.06 22.85
N TRP A 628 2.39 16.13 22.77
CA TRP A 628 1.95 16.72 21.50
C TRP A 628 1.93 18.24 21.60
N GLY A 629 2.66 18.91 20.71
CA GLY A 629 2.66 20.36 20.57
C GLY A 629 2.49 20.74 19.11
N SER A 630 1.39 21.42 18.80
CA SER A 630 1.10 21.93 17.45
C SER A 630 1.05 23.45 17.52
N GLY A 631 2.20 24.07 17.26
CA GLY A 631 2.39 25.51 17.34
C GLY A 631 2.38 26.20 15.98
N LYS A 632 2.86 27.44 15.95
CA LYS A 632 3.13 28.17 14.70
C LYS A 632 4.59 28.17 14.29
N GLN A 633 5.52 28.16 15.25
CA GLN A 633 6.96 28.12 14.97
C GLN A 633 7.59 26.79 15.37
N VAL A 634 6.91 26.01 16.21
CA VAL A 634 7.40 24.73 16.68
C VAL A 634 6.28 23.71 16.73
N HIS A 635 6.59 22.54 16.20
CA HIS A 635 5.70 21.39 16.11
C HIS A 635 6.45 20.22 16.72
N MET A 636 5.85 19.46 17.62
CA MET A 636 6.55 18.42 18.37
C MET A 636 5.66 17.25 18.77
N VAL A 637 6.25 16.07 18.76
CA VAL A 637 5.62 14.83 19.22
C VAL A 637 6.62 14.02 20.04
N ARG A 638 6.13 13.34 21.08
CA ARG A 638 6.88 12.28 21.77
C ARG A 638 6.05 11.02 21.84
N VAL A 639 6.65 9.89 21.48
CA VAL A 639 5.99 8.58 21.51
C VAL A 639 6.85 7.61 22.33
N SER A 640 6.22 6.93 23.28
CA SER A 640 6.84 5.91 24.13
C SER A 640 6.33 4.52 23.76
N ALA A 641 7.25 3.59 23.51
CA ALA A 641 6.97 2.23 23.04
C ALA A 641 7.94 1.19 23.65
N PRO A 642 8.09 1.09 24.98
CA PRO A 642 9.08 0.21 25.63
C PRO A 642 8.92 -1.28 25.28
N ASP A 643 7.69 -1.71 24.95
CA ASP A 643 7.37 -3.09 24.60
C ASP A 643 8.01 -3.55 23.28
N LEU A 644 8.38 -2.62 22.38
CA LEU A 644 9.11 -2.93 21.15
C LEU A 644 10.44 -3.64 21.42
N ILE A 645 11.07 -3.36 22.56
CA ILE A 645 12.37 -3.93 22.95
C ILE A 645 12.28 -4.79 24.22
N LYS A 646 11.08 -4.93 24.82
CA LYS A 646 10.87 -5.52 26.15
C LYS A 646 11.81 -4.90 27.22
N GLY A 647 12.02 -3.60 27.12
CA GLY A 647 12.92 -2.81 27.97
C GLY A 647 12.16 -1.90 28.92
N GLU A 648 12.89 -1.10 29.68
CA GLU A 648 12.29 -0.10 30.57
C GLU A 648 11.83 1.16 29.82
N GLN A 649 12.51 1.50 28.73
CA GLN A 649 12.23 2.73 27.98
C GLN A 649 12.64 2.59 26.51
N TYR A 650 11.76 3.02 25.61
CA TYR A 650 12.04 3.22 24.19
C TYR A 650 11.15 4.36 23.73
N GLU A 651 11.66 5.58 23.74
CA GLU A 651 10.87 6.80 23.55
C GLU A 651 11.61 7.78 22.64
N ARG A 652 10.89 8.37 21.69
CA ARG A 652 11.45 9.35 20.74
C ARG A 652 10.67 10.64 20.79
N THR A 653 11.38 11.76 20.93
CA THR A 653 10.86 13.12 20.78
C THR A 653 11.39 13.71 19.48
N VAL A 654 10.48 14.17 18.63
CA VAL A 654 10.79 14.85 17.36
C VAL A 654 10.16 16.23 17.42
N ALA A 655 10.94 17.27 17.11
CA ALA A 655 10.44 18.64 17.04
C ALA A 655 10.93 19.36 15.79
N LEU A 656 9.99 19.79 14.94
CA LEU A 656 10.23 20.65 13.78
C LEU A 656 10.17 22.11 14.24
N VAL A 657 11.26 22.86 14.03
CA VAL A 657 11.39 24.26 14.47
C VAL A 657 11.74 25.14 13.28
N ASP A 658 10.89 26.12 13.01
CA ASP A 658 11.14 27.09 11.96
C ASP A 658 12.21 28.09 12.36
N ILE A 659 13.14 28.33 11.43
CA ILE A 659 14.07 29.45 11.48
C ILE A 659 13.41 30.61 10.72
N SER A 660 13.08 30.41 9.45
CA SER A 660 12.49 31.43 8.58
C SER A 660 11.32 30.81 7.80
N PRO A 661 10.60 31.56 6.96
CA PRO A 661 9.65 30.96 6.03
C PRO A 661 10.29 29.86 5.16
N GLN A 662 11.61 29.89 4.93
CA GLN A 662 12.36 28.96 4.08
C GLN A 662 13.10 27.86 4.85
N ASP A 663 13.66 28.18 6.01
CA ASP A 663 14.65 27.36 6.70
C ASP A 663 14.15 26.90 8.06
N PHE A 664 14.59 25.72 8.46
CA PHE A 664 14.11 25.04 9.66
C PHE A 664 15.12 23.98 10.07
N TYR A 665 14.94 23.40 11.25
CA TYR A 665 15.64 22.20 11.66
C TYR A 665 14.70 21.27 12.43
N VAL A 666 15.12 20.02 12.58
CA VAL A 666 14.44 19.02 13.41
C VAL A 666 15.33 18.65 14.58
N VAL A 667 14.79 18.70 15.79
CA VAL A 667 15.40 18.14 17.00
C VAL A 667 14.97 16.68 17.12
N ASP A 668 15.94 15.79 17.29
CA ASP A 668 15.71 14.35 17.46
C ASP A 668 16.34 13.85 18.76
N ILE A 669 15.50 13.52 19.74
CA ILE A 669 15.89 12.97 21.04
C ILE A 669 15.32 11.56 21.18
N PHE A 670 16.18 10.57 21.39
CA PHE A 670 15.78 9.16 21.55
C PHE A 670 16.30 8.61 22.88
N HIS A 671 15.39 8.31 23.81
CA HIS A 671 15.68 7.69 25.09
C HIS A 671 15.46 6.19 25.02
N VAL A 672 16.49 5.42 25.39
CA VAL A 672 16.43 3.95 25.42
C VAL A 672 17.00 3.45 26.73
N THR A 673 16.27 2.56 27.40
CA THR A 673 16.74 1.82 28.56
C THR A 673 16.40 0.34 28.42
N GLY A 674 17.42 -0.49 28.36
CA GLY A 674 17.32 -1.93 28.17
C GLY A 674 18.64 -2.47 27.62
N GLY A 675 18.74 -3.78 27.44
CA GLY A 675 19.89 -4.42 26.78
C GLY A 675 21.27 -3.94 27.26
N ARG A 676 22.28 -4.11 26.40
CA ARG A 676 23.67 -3.69 26.65
C ARG A 676 24.30 -2.95 25.46
N ASP A 677 23.68 -3.02 24.29
CA ASP A 677 24.14 -2.41 23.04
C ASP A 677 22.99 -1.69 22.33
N HIS A 678 23.16 -0.39 22.08
CA HIS A 678 22.20 0.43 21.34
C HIS A 678 22.86 0.99 20.10
N ALA A 679 22.31 0.72 18.92
CA ALA A 679 22.76 1.26 17.64
C ALA A 679 21.64 2.06 16.97
N LYS A 680 21.78 3.38 16.90
CA LYS A 680 20.89 4.27 16.15
C LYS A 680 21.36 4.34 14.71
N PHE A 681 20.47 4.12 13.75
CA PHE A 681 20.76 4.25 12.33
C PHE A 681 20.07 5.46 11.71
N MET A 682 20.70 6.01 10.67
CA MET A 682 20.15 7.08 9.84
C MET A 682 20.75 7.00 8.44
N SER A 683 19.91 7.12 7.41
CA SER A 683 20.33 7.29 6.02
C SER A 683 19.59 8.48 5.41
N SER A 684 20.28 9.26 4.56
CA SER A 684 19.60 10.26 3.73
C SER A 684 19.12 9.63 2.42
N PHE A 685 18.52 10.43 1.55
CA PHE A 685 18.34 10.13 0.14
C PHE A 685 19.70 9.87 -0.56
N PHE A 686 19.67 9.63 -1.88
CA PHE A 686 20.91 9.51 -2.65
C PHE A 686 21.80 10.74 -2.45
N GLY A 687 23.09 10.52 -2.26
CA GLY A 687 24.00 11.63 -2.01
C GLY A 687 25.39 11.22 -1.56
N LYS A 688 26.28 12.21 -1.50
CA LYS A 688 27.63 12.05 -0.96
C LYS A 688 27.65 12.55 0.48
N CYS A 689 28.24 11.75 1.37
CA CYS A 689 28.34 12.08 2.79
C CYS A 689 29.75 12.56 3.14
N GLU A 690 29.84 13.77 3.68
CA GLU A 690 31.05 14.35 4.24
C GLU A 690 30.95 14.44 5.76
N THR A 691 32.10 14.42 6.44
CA THR A 691 32.15 14.45 7.91
C THR A 691 32.96 15.65 8.41
N LYS A 692 32.58 16.15 9.58
CA LYS A 692 33.31 17.20 10.30
C LYS A 692 33.60 16.74 11.72
N ASN A 693 34.85 16.94 12.13
CA ASN A 693 35.37 16.56 13.45
C ASN A 693 35.33 15.04 13.72
N LEU A 694 35.50 14.19 12.70
CA LEU A 694 35.56 12.73 12.86
C LEU A 694 36.89 12.17 12.32
N THR A 695 37.45 11.19 13.03
CA THR A 695 38.62 10.42 12.59
C THR A 695 38.21 8.97 12.37
N LEU A 696 37.69 8.68 11.18
CA LEU A 696 37.16 7.36 10.83
C LEU A 696 38.26 6.39 10.42
N THR A 697 38.25 5.18 11.00
CA THR A 697 39.17 4.09 10.66
C THR A 697 38.41 2.81 10.29
N PRO A 698 38.91 1.95 9.39
CA PRO A 698 38.21 0.71 9.04
C PRO A 698 37.88 -0.13 10.27
N SER A 699 36.67 -0.70 10.31
CA SER A 699 36.18 -1.49 11.44
C SER A 699 35.45 -2.74 10.96
N ALA A 700 35.10 -3.63 11.89
CA ALA A 700 34.22 -4.74 11.60
C ALA A 700 32.81 -4.25 11.22
N ASP A 701 32.10 -5.09 10.47
CA ASP A 701 30.67 -4.96 10.22
C ASP A 701 29.90 -5.05 11.56
N PHE A 702 28.75 -4.39 11.60
CA PHE A 702 27.74 -4.53 12.65
C PHE A 702 27.30 -6.00 12.82
N GLY A 703 27.23 -6.76 11.71
CA GLY A 703 26.82 -8.17 11.71
C GLY A 703 25.31 -8.33 11.59
N HIS A 704 24.74 -9.30 12.31
CA HIS A 704 23.27 -9.54 12.40
C HIS A 704 22.56 -9.75 11.04
N GLU A 705 23.29 -10.29 10.06
CA GLU A 705 22.81 -10.54 8.69
C GLU A 705 22.21 -9.28 8.06
N THR A 706 22.86 -8.13 8.27
CA THR A 706 22.49 -6.87 7.63
C THR A 706 23.07 -6.80 6.22
N GLU A 707 22.41 -6.07 5.32
CA GLU A 707 22.91 -5.83 3.96
C GLU A 707 23.71 -4.52 3.93
N MET A 708 24.77 -4.50 4.75
CA MET A 708 25.64 -3.35 4.95
C MET A 708 27.11 -3.69 4.67
N ARG A 709 27.92 -2.67 4.35
CA ARG A 709 29.35 -2.85 4.08
C ARG A 709 30.17 -1.59 4.35
N ASN A 710 31.49 -1.71 4.18
CA ASN A 710 32.43 -0.58 4.18
C ASN A 710 32.42 0.26 5.47
N PHE A 711 32.29 -0.38 6.62
CA PHE A 711 32.28 0.29 7.92
C PHE A 711 33.62 0.96 8.24
N ARG A 712 33.53 2.21 8.66
CA ARG A 712 34.62 2.99 9.24
C ARG A 712 34.12 3.65 10.51
N THR A 713 34.83 3.47 11.61
CA THR A 713 34.41 3.92 12.95
C THR A 713 35.40 4.92 13.54
N ASP A 714 34.86 5.95 14.19
CA ASP A 714 35.55 6.71 15.22
C ASP A 714 35.01 6.25 16.58
N ALA A 715 35.87 5.62 17.37
CA ALA A 715 35.49 5.03 18.66
C ALA A 715 35.31 6.09 19.75
N ASN A 716 35.90 7.28 19.60
CA ASN A 716 35.88 8.35 20.58
C ASN A 716 35.72 9.72 19.89
N PRO A 717 34.60 9.94 19.17
CA PRO A 717 34.42 11.15 18.40
C PRO A 717 34.35 12.38 19.32
N PRO A 718 34.97 13.51 18.92
CA PRO A 718 34.78 14.79 19.58
C PRO A 718 33.31 15.17 19.70
N PHE A 719 32.89 15.70 20.85
CA PHE A 719 31.50 16.13 21.07
C PHE A 719 31.07 17.22 20.07
N GLY A 720 29.87 17.11 19.47
CA GLY A 720 29.38 18.06 18.46
C GLY A 720 29.93 17.82 17.05
N TRP A 721 30.26 16.57 16.70
CA TRP A 721 30.59 16.17 15.34
C TRP A 721 29.36 16.21 14.42
N SER A 722 29.58 16.30 13.11
CA SER A 722 28.49 16.32 12.14
C SER A 722 28.82 15.53 10.88
N VAL A 723 27.77 15.05 10.22
CA VAL A 723 27.80 14.59 8.84
C VAL A 723 26.91 15.50 7.99
N ASP A 724 27.28 15.69 6.73
CA ASP A 724 26.54 16.50 5.77
C ASP A 724 26.41 15.71 4.46
N TRP A 725 25.18 15.46 4.04
CA TRP A 725 24.86 14.81 2.78
C TRP A 725 24.57 15.88 1.73
N THR A 726 25.40 15.95 0.69
CA THR A 726 25.00 16.63 -0.55
C THR A 726 24.02 15.73 -1.28
N VAL A 727 22.75 16.13 -1.31
CA VAL A 727 21.64 15.34 -1.83
C VAL A 727 21.64 15.38 -3.36
N GLU A 728 21.55 14.21 -3.96
CA GLU A 728 21.39 14.03 -5.40
C GLU A 728 19.90 13.94 -5.73
N ASP A 729 19.37 14.87 -6.51
CA ASP A 729 18.02 14.78 -7.09
C ASP A 729 17.98 13.68 -8.18
N ARG A 730 18.06 12.43 -7.74
CA ARG A 730 18.19 11.24 -8.58
C ARG A 730 17.03 11.10 -9.57
N TYR A 731 15.83 11.52 -9.19
CA TYR A 731 14.62 11.38 -9.99
C TYR A 731 14.25 12.65 -10.77
N GLY A 732 14.97 13.77 -10.60
CA GLY A 732 14.73 15.01 -11.32
C GLY A 732 13.47 15.75 -10.88
N TYR A 733 13.16 15.73 -9.59
CA TYR A 733 11.96 16.31 -8.99
C TYR A 733 12.02 17.83 -8.82
N LEU A 734 13.21 18.43 -8.86
CA LEU A 734 13.37 19.86 -8.70
C LEU A 734 13.25 20.58 -10.04
N PRO A 735 12.47 21.68 -10.13
CA PRO A 735 12.26 22.40 -11.39
C PRO A 735 13.52 23.10 -11.90
N ALA A 736 14.49 23.34 -11.00
CA ALA A 736 15.81 23.86 -11.31
C ALA A 736 16.85 23.15 -10.45
N LYS A 737 18.10 23.09 -10.93
CA LYS A 737 19.19 22.51 -10.17
C LYS A 737 19.44 23.33 -8.89
N LYS A 738 19.20 22.71 -7.74
CA LYS A 738 19.52 23.25 -6.42
C LYS A 738 20.56 22.37 -5.73
N GLU A 739 21.43 23.01 -4.94
CA GLU A 739 22.39 22.31 -4.09
C GLU A 739 21.74 22.11 -2.71
N ILE A 740 21.00 21.01 -2.58
CA ILE A 740 20.31 20.65 -1.35
C ILE A 740 21.25 19.81 -0.50
N HIS A 741 21.29 20.14 0.78
CA HIS A 741 22.04 19.42 1.78
C HIS A 741 21.13 18.94 2.92
N LEU A 742 21.49 17.80 3.50
CA LEU A 742 20.96 17.36 4.78
C LEU A 742 22.12 17.24 5.76
N ARG A 743 22.11 18.03 6.83
CA ARG A 743 23.13 17.94 7.88
C ARG A 743 22.58 17.26 9.11
N TYR A 744 23.31 16.31 9.68
CA TYR A 744 23.07 15.80 11.03
C TYR A 744 24.23 16.17 11.95
N THR A 745 23.92 16.86 13.05
CA THR A 745 24.89 17.17 14.12
C THR A 745 24.53 16.41 15.39
N ASP A 746 25.46 15.59 15.88
CA ASP A 746 25.26 14.73 17.03
C ASP A 746 25.75 15.35 18.34
N LEU A 747 24.98 15.15 19.40
CA LEU A 747 25.22 15.65 20.75
C LEU A 747 25.08 14.52 21.79
N THR A 748 25.34 13.28 21.39
CA THR A 748 25.28 12.12 22.26
C THR A 748 26.59 11.97 23.04
N TYR A 749 26.46 11.76 24.36
CA TYR A 749 27.60 11.47 25.21
C TYR A 749 28.01 10.00 25.11
N LYS A 750 29.33 9.75 25.13
CA LYS A 750 29.92 8.40 25.19
C LYS A 750 29.39 7.45 24.10
N ALA A 751 29.30 7.97 22.88
CA ALA A 751 28.96 7.19 21.70
C ALA A 751 30.19 7.03 20.80
N GLN A 752 30.26 5.89 20.13
CA GLN A 752 31.07 5.72 18.93
C GLN A 752 30.21 6.01 17.69
N VAL A 753 30.84 6.39 16.59
CA VAL A 753 30.16 6.67 15.33
C VAL A 753 30.79 5.87 14.21
N SER A 754 29.98 5.30 13.34
CA SER A 754 30.42 4.61 12.13
C SER A 754 29.73 5.16 10.91
N LEU A 755 30.49 5.31 9.83
CA LEU A 755 29.97 5.53 8.49
C LEU A 755 30.16 4.26 7.68
N SER A 756 29.11 3.85 6.99
CA SER A 756 29.02 2.61 6.21
C SER A 756 28.19 2.85 4.95
N GLU A 757 27.96 1.80 4.18
CA GLU A 757 26.96 1.78 3.12
C GLU A 757 25.90 0.73 3.45
N CYS A 758 24.65 1.01 3.10
CA CYS A 758 23.58 0.02 3.12
C CYS A 758 23.00 -0.19 1.72
N TRP A 759 22.51 -1.40 1.49
CA TRP A 759 21.89 -1.77 0.24
C TRP A 759 20.42 -1.33 0.21
N VAL A 760 20.03 -0.71 -0.90
CA VAL A 760 18.64 -0.44 -1.26
C VAL A 760 18.42 -0.82 -2.73
N ASP A 761 17.17 -0.88 -3.15
CA ASP A 761 16.71 -1.04 -4.51
C ASP A 761 15.72 0.08 -4.82
N SER A 762 15.95 0.75 -5.94
CA SER A 762 15.08 1.83 -6.41
C SER A 762 13.91 1.32 -7.27
N GLY A 763 13.88 0.02 -7.59
CA GLY A 763 12.76 -0.63 -8.26
C GLY A 763 11.81 -1.33 -7.29
N LEU A 764 10.51 -1.18 -7.50
CA LEU A 764 9.44 -1.69 -6.62
C LEU A 764 9.57 -3.19 -6.29
N PHE A 765 9.94 -4.03 -7.25
CA PHE A 765 10.14 -5.47 -7.05
C PHE A 765 11.61 -5.89 -7.13
N GLY A 766 12.53 -4.94 -7.14
CA GLY A 766 13.95 -5.17 -7.39
C GLY A 766 14.39 -4.88 -8.84
N GLY A 767 15.70 -4.94 -9.07
CA GLY A 767 16.32 -4.82 -10.39
C GLY A 767 17.16 -3.55 -10.57
N SER A 768 17.14 -2.65 -9.59
CA SER A 768 17.91 -1.41 -9.58
C SER A 768 18.66 -1.25 -8.25
N PRO A 769 19.62 -2.15 -7.94
CA PRO A 769 20.32 -2.17 -6.67
C PRO A 769 21.28 -0.99 -6.53
N GLU A 770 21.31 -0.39 -5.36
CA GLU A 770 22.10 0.78 -5.01
C GLU A 770 22.75 0.61 -3.63
N TRP A 771 23.84 1.34 -3.39
CA TRP A 771 24.49 1.41 -2.09
C TRP A 771 24.52 2.87 -1.64
N ILE A 772 23.84 3.18 -0.54
CA ILE A 772 23.73 4.55 -0.02
C ILE A 772 24.50 4.69 1.30
N PRO A 773 25.05 5.88 1.62
CA PRO A 773 25.73 6.11 2.88
C PRO A 773 24.79 5.92 4.07
N ARG A 774 25.25 5.17 5.08
CA ARG A 774 24.51 4.91 6.33
C ARG A 774 25.34 5.27 7.54
N LEU A 775 24.75 6.11 8.39
CA LEU A 775 25.28 6.51 9.68
C LEU A 775 24.82 5.53 10.76
N MET A 776 25.74 5.11 11.62
CA MET A 776 25.44 4.35 12.85
C MET A 776 26.07 5.05 14.05
N ILE A 777 25.27 5.31 15.09
CA ILE A 777 25.72 5.88 16.36
C ILE A 777 25.47 4.83 17.42
N ARG A 778 26.53 4.38 18.10
CA ARG A 778 26.45 3.20 18.95
C ARG A 778 26.91 3.49 20.37
N ARG A 779 26.17 2.96 21.34
CA ARG A 779 26.52 2.96 22.76
C ARG A 779 26.51 1.52 23.26
N THR A 780 27.53 1.18 24.05
CA THR A 780 27.66 -0.16 24.62
C THR A 780 28.08 -0.06 26.08
N GLN A 781 27.67 -1.02 26.89
CA GLN A 781 28.24 -1.25 28.21
C GLN A 781 28.29 -2.75 28.52
N GLU A 782 29.09 -3.14 29.52
CA GLU A 782 29.28 -4.57 29.82
C GLU A 782 28.04 -5.21 30.47
N GLN A 783 27.39 -4.51 31.41
CA GLN A 783 26.29 -5.03 32.21
C GLN A 783 24.98 -4.33 31.87
N PRO A 784 23.87 -5.02 31.55
CA PRO A 784 22.56 -4.38 31.36
C PRO A 784 21.96 -3.84 32.68
N PRO A 785 21.00 -2.90 32.63
CA PRO A 785 20.46 -2.24 31.45
C PRO A 785 21.29 -1.00 31.04
N LEU A 786 21.55 -0.85 29.74
CA LEU A 786 22.12 0.38 29.17
C LEU A 786 21.06 1.48 29.13
N ALA A 787 21.40 2.68 29.61
CA ALA A 787 20.58 3.88 29.44
C ALA A 787 21.25 4.82 28.43
N SER A 788 20.52 5.18 27.38
CA SER A 788 21.01 6.02 26.28
C SER A 788 20.06 7.14 25.93
N CYS A 789 20.64 8.30 25.62
CA CYS A 789 19.94 9.43 25.03
C CYS A 789 20.69 9.83 23.76
N PHE A 790 20.17 9.37 22.64
CA PHE A 790 20.60 9.89 21.35
C PHE A 790 20.02 11.30 21.20
N ALA A 791 20.84 12.29 20.86
CA ALA A 791 20.39 13.68 20.76
C ALA A 791 21.09 14.33 19.59
N GLY A 792 20.32 14.85 18.63
CA GLY A 792 20.90 15.50 17.45
C GLY A 792 19.99 16.52 16.81
N ILE A 793 20.56 17.29 15.89
CA ILE A 793 19.87 18.26 15.04
C ILE A 793 20.00 17.83 13.59
N ILE A 794 18.87 17.75 12.90
CA ILE A 794 18.76 17.50 11.46
C ILE A 794 18.43 18.84 10.79
N GLU A 795 19.30 19.32 9.91
CA GLU A 795 19.16 20.62 9.24
C GLU A 795 19.22 20.44 7.72
N PRO A 796 18.08 20.52 7.02
CA PRO A 796 18.06 20.73 5.58
C PRO A 796 18.48 22.16 5.23
N HIS A 797 19.41 22.33 4.30
CA HIS A 797 19.84 23.66 3.86
C HIS A 797 20.11 23.71 2.35
N GLU A 798 19.98 24.89 1.76
CA GLU A 798 20.42 25.17 0.39
C GLU A 798 21.74 25.95 0.45
N GLY A 799 22.84 25.36 -0.01
CA GLY A 799 24.18 25.96 0.06
C GLY A 799 24.82 25.91 1.46
N GLU A 800 24.56 26.92 2.30
CA GLU A 800 25.19 27.00 3.63
C GLU A 800 24.19 26.80 4.78
N SER A 801 24.61 26.03 5.79
CA SER A 801 23.93 25.87 7.08
C SER A 801 23.55 27.21 7.73
N SER A 802 22.33 27.31 8.25
CA SER A 802 21.82 28.43 9.04
C SER A 802 22.33 28.40 10.48
N ILE A 803 22.81 27.25 10.95
CA ILE A 803 23.36 27.04 12.29
C ILE A 803 24.85 27.40 12.31
N ARG A 804 25.22 28.42 13.07
CA ARG A 804 26.62 28.83 13.26
C ARG A 804 27.33 27.99 14.30
N ALA A 805 26.68 27.72 15.42
CA ALA A 805 27.23 26.90 16.49
C ALA A 805 26.14 26.16 17.25
N ILE A 806 26.51 25.02 17.83
CA ILE A 806 25.62 24.16 18.59
C ILE A 806 26.36 23.59 19.81
N ARG A 807 25.66 23.48 20.94
CA ARG A 807 26.18 22.83 22.16
C ARG A 807 25.06 22.22 22.98
N ARG A 808 25.39 21.19 23.75
CA ARG A 808 24.49 20.61 24.75
C ARG A 808 24.96 20.99 26.15
N LEU A 809 24.07 21.57 26.94
CA LEU A 809 24.31 21.96 28.32
C LEU A 809 23.63 20.96 29.27
N PRO A 810 24.29 20.57 30.37
CA PRO A 810 23.69 19.67 31.36
C PRO A 810 22.60 20.40 32.17
N LEU A 811 21.74 19.65 32.85
CA LEU A 811 20.77 20.20 33.81
C LEU A 811 21.13 19.77 35.23
N THR A 812 20.75 20.60 36.21
CA THR A 812 20.84 20.28 37.63
C THR A 812 19.46 20.25 38.28
N PHE A 813 19.31 19.44 39.33
CA PHE A 813 18.13 19.36 40.18
C PHE A 813 18.60 19.42 41.64
N GLN A 814 18.06 20.36 42.42
CA GLN A 814 18.47 20.60 43.81
C GLN A 814 20.00 20.73 44.00
N GLY A 815 20.66 21.38 43.04
CA GLY A 815 22.13 21.59 43.06
C GLY A 815 22.96 20.37 42.68
N GLN A 816 22.34 19.21 42.45
CA GLN A 816 23.01 18.01 41.95
C GLN A 816 22.84 17.91 40.43
N PRO A 817 23.83 17.41 39.67
CA PRO A 817 23.60 17.05 38.27
C PRO A 817 22.39 16.11 38.17
N THR A 818 21.47 16.42 37.26
CA THR A 818 20.51 15.41 36.79
C THR A 818 21.29 14.20 36.24
N PRO A 819 20.70 13.00 36.07
CA PRO A 819 21.35 11.91 35.36
C PRO A 819 21.80 12.40 33.99
N CYS A 820 23.06 12.84 33.89
CA CYS A 820 23.48 13.95 33.02
C CYS A 820 23.44 13.63 31.52
N GLU A 821 23.20 12.36 31.19
CA GLU A 821 23.09 11.88 29.82
C GLU A 821 21.64 11.91 29.31
N MET A 822 20.62 11.87 30.18
CA MET A 822 19.21 11.68 29.76
C MET A 822 18.41 12.98 29.66
N CYS A 823 18.91 14.08 30.22
CA CYS A 823 18.29 15.40 30.11
C CYS A 823 19.29 16.39 29.51
N GLY A 824 18.84 17.57 29.10
CA GLY A 824 19.77 18.62 28.64
C GLY A 824 19.11 19.84 28.02
N VAL A 825 19.94 20.80 27.65
CA VAL A 825 19.56 21.96 26.84
C VAL A 825 20.44 21.99 25.59
N ILE A 826 19.85 21.89 24.42
CA ILE A 826 20.53 22.14 23.15
C ILE A 826 20.47 23.65 22.92
N GLN A 827 21.63 24.30 22.91
CA GLN A 827 21.76 25.69 22.48
C GLN A 827 22.18 25.73 21.01
N LEU A 828 21.50 26.56 20.24
CA LEU A 828 21.81 26.90 18.86
C LEU A 828 22.09 28.40 18.74
N ASP A 829 23.22 28.75 18.14
CA ASP A 829 23.50 30.10 17.68
C ASP A 829 23.30 30.15 16.16
N LEU A 830 22.31 30.92 15.70
CA LEU A 830 21.96 31.02 14.28
C LEU A 830 22.77 32.13 13.60
N LYS A 831 22.92 32.04 12.27
CA LYS A 831 23.67 33.01 11.47
C LYS A 831 23.04 34.41 11.44
N ASP A 832 21.73 34.50 11.59
CA ASP A 832 21.00 35.78 11.66
C ASP A 832 21.10 36.48 13.03
N GLY A 833 21.85 35.90 13.97
CA GLY A 833 22.08 36.45 15.31
C GLY A 833 21.12 35.94 16.37
N ARG A 834 20.09 35.17 16.01
CA ARG A 834 19.22 34.51 17.00
C ARG A 834 19.98 33.48 17.82
N ARG A 835 19.52 33.30 19.05
CA ARG A 835 19.95 32.20 19.92
C ARG A 835 18.75 31.42 20.40
N GLN A 836 18.79 30.10 20.26
CA GLN A 836 17.73 29.20 20.68
C GLN A 836 18.20 28.21 21.74
N TYR A 837 17.31 27.86 22.65
CA TYR A 837 17.54 26.87 23.71
C TYR A 837 16.39 25.87 23.72
N PHE A 838 16.66 24.64 23.32
CA PHE A 838 15.72 23.53 23.40
C PHE A 838 16.06 22.67 24.61
N ALA A 839 15.30 22.80 25.69
CA ALA A 839 15.47 22.00 26.89
C ALA A 839 14.53 20.79 26.89
N PHE A 840 15.05 19.65 27.32
CA PHE A 840 14.29 18.40 27.40
C PHE A 840 14.64 17.60 28.65
N THR A 841 13.68 16.83 29.13
CA THR A 841 13.82 15.96 30.31
C THR A 841 13.44 14.53 29.98
N ASP A 842 14.07 13.58 30.67
CA ASP A 842 13.71 12.16 30.63
C ASP A 842 12.33 11.97 31.25
N SER A 843 11.40 11.29 30.56
CA SER A 843 10.06 11.00 31.08
C SER A 843 10.07 10.01 32.25
N LEU A 844 10.96 9.02 32.21
CA LEU A 844 10.99 7.93 33.20
C LEU A 844 11.71 8.36 34.49
N ARG A 845 12.78 9.14 34.35
CA ARG A 845 13.63 9.58 35.48
C ARG A 845 13.53 11.08 35.74
N LYS A 846 12.43 11.72 35.32
CA LYS A 846 12.19 13.15 35.54
C LYS A 846 12.28 13.45 37.05
N PRO A 847 13.13 14.40 37.47
CA PRO A 847 13.11 14.87 38.84
C PRO A 847 11.76 15.50 39.19
N LYS A 848 11.24 15.24 40.40
CA LYS A 848 10.00 15.88 40.89
C LYS A 848 10.27 17.34 41.27
N GLY A 849 10.03 18.26 40.34
CA GLY A 849 10.15 19.70 40.55
C GLY A 849 10.97 20.39 39.47
N ARG A 850 11.47 21.59 39.78
CA ARG A 850 12.17 22.45 38.82
C ARG A 850 13.60 21.98 38.56
N VAL A 851 13.93 21.78 37.29
CA VAL A 851 15.30 21.58 36.81
C VAL A 851 15.91 22.91 36.39
N ILE A 852 17.23 23.03 36.52
CA ILE A 852 17.95 24.30 36.40
C ILE A 852 19.12 24.16 35.43
N GLN A 853 19.32 25.18 34.59
CA GLN A 853 20.59 25.44 33.90
C GLN A 853 21.08 26.84 34.33
N SER A 854 21.99 26.87 35.30
CA SER A 854 22.49 28.10 35.92
C SER A 854 23.25 29.04 34.97
N ALA A 855 24.00 28.50 33.99
CA ALA A 855 24.82 29.30 33.07
C ALA A 855 24.00 30.21 32.14
N ILE A 856 22.71 29.90 31.98
CA ILE A 856 21.77 30.68 31.17
C ILE A 856 20.56 31.15 31.99
N SER A 857 20.63 31.04 33.32
CA SER A 857 19.54 31.41 34.24
C SER A 857 18.19 30.79 33.87
N LEU A 858 18.18 29.52 33.46
CA LEU A 858 16.97 28.77 33.11
C LEU A 858 16.53 27.90 34.29
N ALA A 859 15.25 27.95 34.64
CA ALA A 859 14.59 26.99 35.54
C ALA A 859 13.22 26.62 35.00
N PHE A 860 12.88 25.34 34.92
CA PHE A 860 11.61 24.89 34.33
C PHE A 860 11.17 23.55 34.94
N ASP A 861 9.89 23.21 34.79
CA ASP A 861 9.37 21.87 35.13
C ASP A 861 8.73 21.14 33.94
N ALA A 862 8.73 21.76 32.75
CA ALA A 862 8.20 21.16 31.53
C ALA A 862 8.96 19.92 31.05
N ALA A 863 8.28 19.05 30.30
CA ALA A 863 8.94 17.94 29.61
C ALA A 863 9.91 18.47 28.54
N VAL A 864 9.43 19.45 27.75
CA VAL A 864 10.19 20.16 26.72
C VAL A 864 9.88 21.65 26.81
N CYS A 865 10.89 22.50 26.62
CA CYS A 865 10.67 23.90 26.30
C CYS A 865 11.66 24.40 25.24
N LEU A 866 11.20 25.34 24.41
CA LEU A 866 12.02 26.05 23.43
C LEU A 866 12.00 27.53 23.79
N ILE A 867 13.17 28.16 23.86
CA ILE A 867 13.31 29.60 24.07
C ILE A 867 14.11 30.17 22.90
N THR A 868 13.54 31.15 22.20
CA THR A 868 14.22 31.91 21.13
C THR A 868 14.49 33.31 21.63
N ILE A 869 15.73 33.78 21.45
CA ILE A 869 16.14 35.17 21.68
C ILE A 869 16.45 35.79 20.33
N GLU A 870 15.72 36.85 20.00
CA GLU A 870 15.90 37.66 18.81
C GLU A 870 17.09 38.64 18.97
N PRO A 871 17.74 39.06 17.86
CA PRO A 871 18.85 40.03 17.92
C PRO A 871 18.45 41.37 18.55
N ASN A 872 17.16 41.74 18.44
CA ASN A 872 16.60 42.96 19.02
C ASN A 872 16.20 42.80 20.51
N GLY A 873 16.41 41.62 21.10
CA GLY A 873 16.07 41.31 22.49
C GLY A 873 14.67 40.75 22.72
N ASN A 874 13.81 40.70 21.70
CA ASN A 874 12.51 40.01 21.77
C ASN A 874 12.72 38.53 22.06
N ARG A 875 11.71 37.90 22.67
CA ARG A 875 11.80 36.49 23.08
C ARG A 875 10.56 35.75 22.65
N SER A 876 10.73 34.51 22.22
CA SER A 876 9.61 33.57 22.06
C SER A 876 9.86 32.35 22.92
N LEU A 877 8.79 31.78 23.46
CA LEU A 877 8.86 30.59 24.28
C LEU A 877 7.76 29.61 23.90
N ALA A 878 8.13 28.34 23.85
CA ALA A 878 7.20 27.24 23.78
C ALA A 878 7.45 26.31 24.97
N LEU A 879 6.37 25.81 25.56
CA LEU A 879 6.38 24.96 26.74
C LEU A 879 5.42 23.79 26.52
N CYS A 880 5.85 22.58 26.89
CA CYS A 880 5.07 21.37 26.66
C CYS A 880 5.12 20.43 27.87
N ASN A 881 3.96 19.99 28.34
CA ASN A 881 3.75 19.20 29.56
C ASN A 881 4.46 19.79 30.79
N GLY A 882 4.08 21.01 31.18
CA GLY A 882 4.56 21.67 32.40
C GLY A 882 3.80 22.95 32.72
N SER A 883 4.16 23.57 33.83
CA SER A 883 3.46 24.76 34.34
C SER A 883 4.41 25.90 34.74
N PHE A 884 5.72 25.68 34.70
CA PHE A 884 6.70 26.66 35.12
C PHE A 884 7.87 26.80 34.15
N LEU A 885 8.20 28.04 33.81
CA LEU A 885 9.45 28.41 33.14
C LEU A 885 9.94 29.76 33.62
N ARG A 886 11.21 29.84 33.98
CA ARG A 886 11.92 31.07 34.28
C ARG A 886 13.19 31.13 33.45
N PHE A 887 13.40 32.24 32.76
CA PHE A 887 14.59 32.47 31.95
C PHE A 887 15.10 33.89 32.14
N GLY A 888 16.26 34.02 32.79
CA GLY A 888 16.76 35.31 33.25
C GLY A 888 15.79 35.96 34.22
N ASN A 889 15.33 37.17 33.88
CA ASN A 889 14.34 37.92 34.64
C ASN A 889 12.88 37.62 34.19
N MET A 890 12.64 36.72 33.25
CA MET A 890 11.29 36.40 32.79
C MET A 890 10.78 35.17 33.52
N GLU A 891 9.52 35.18 33.94
CA GLU A 891 8.86 34.03 34.56
C GLU A 891 7.45 33.83 33.99
N LEU A 892 7.14 32.58 33.66
CA LEU A 892 5.84 32.04 33.32
C LEU A 892 5.43 31.02 34.39
N ARG A 893 4.25 31.23 34.98
CA ARG A 893 3.56 30.29 35.84
C ARG A 893 2.17 30.06 35.30
N LEU A 894 1.83 28.79 35.14
CA LEU A 894 0.51 28.33 34.76
C LEU A 894 -0.20 27.75 35.98
N ARG A 895 -1.53 27.82 35.98
CA ARG A 895 -2.39 27.28 37.05
C ARG A 895 -2.28 25.76 37.14
N GLU A 896 -2.02 25.12 36.01
CA GLU A 896 -1.85 23.68 35.83
C GLU A 896 -0.89 23.41 34.67
N ASP A 897 -0.47 22.16 34.51
CA ASP A 897 0.42 21.78 33.41
C ASP A 897 -0.29 21.97 32.06
N ALA A 898 0.27 22.83 31.20
CA ALA A 898 -0.19 22.94 29.83
C ALA A 898 0.33 21.78 29.00
N ALA A 899 -0.57 21.17 28.22
CA ALA A 899 -0.18 20.22 27.19
C ALA A 899 0.80 20.87 26.21
N PHE A 900 0.47 22.06 25.70
CA PHE A 900 1.37 22.89 24.90
C PHE A 900 0.97 24.36 24.97
N MET A 901 1.96 25.25 24.98
CA MET A 901 1.76 26.71 24.95
C MET A 901 2.90 27.38 24.19
N GLU A 902 2.59 28.40 23.39
CA GLU A 902 3.55 29.20 22.63
C GLU A 902 3.25 30.70 22.82
N ILE A 903 4.26 31.48 23.23
CA ILE A 903 4.14 32.89 23.60
C ILE A 903 5.30 33.68 22.99
N SER A 904 5.03 34.92 22.56
CA SER A 904 6.05 35.90 22.18
C SER A 904 6.05 37.12 23.11
N PHE A 905 7.22 37.71 23.27
CA PHE A 905 7.51 38.93 24.01
C PHE A 905 8.10 39.92 23.03
N ILE A 906 7.27 40.88 22.60
CA ILE A 906 7.63 41.91 21.63
C ILE A 906 7.57 43.25 22.35
N ASP A 907 8.69 43.97 22.44
CA ASP A 907 8.76 45.28 23.10
C ASP A 907 8.18 45.27 24.53
N ASN A 908 8.49 44.22 25.30
CA ASN A 908 7.96 43.91 26.64
C ASN A 908 6.44 43.66 26.71
N GLN A 909 5.75 43.52 25.58
CA GLN A 909 4.36 43.06 25.53
C GLN A 909 4.29 41.57 25.27
N ILE A 910 3.43 40.89 26.03
CA ILE A 910 3.14 39.48 25.88
C ILE A 910 2.11 39.33 24.77
N ARG A 911 2.37 38.40 23.85
CA ARG A 911 1.41 37.97 22.84
C ARG A 911 1.35 36.45 22.81
N MET A 912 0.19 35.91 23.14
CA MET A 912 -0.13 34.50 22.95
C MET A 912 -0.09 34.15 21.46
N ILE A 913 0.63 33.09 21.12
CA ILE A 913 0.67 32.52 19.76
C ILE A 913 -0.28 31.33 19.70
N THR A 914 -0.13 30.39 20.65
CA THR A 914 -0.93 29.16 20.77
C THR A 914 -1.12 28.81 22.25
N GLY A 915 -2.29 28.28 22.60
CA GLY A 915 -2.67 27.93 23.99
C GLY A 915 -3.73 28.88 24.57
N GLU A 916 -4.16 28.60 25.79
CA GLU A 916 -5.25 29.34 26.44
C GLU A 916 -4.71 30.35 27.46
N GLU A 917 -5.02 31.63 27.27
CA GLU A 917 -4.56 32.71 28.17
C GLU A 917 -5.02 32.51 29.62
N GLN A 918 -6.17 31.86 29.83
CA GLN A 918 -6.74 31.59 31.15
C GLN A 918 -5.87 30.66 32.01
N GLN A 919 -5.04 29.83 31.38
CA GLN A 919 -4.11 28.94 32.07
C GLN A 919 -2.97 29.71 32.75
N ILE A 920 -2.72 30.96 32.36
CA ILE A 920 -1.63 31.76 32.93
C ILE A 920 -2.04 32.26 34.33
N GLU A 921 -1.25 31.87 35.33
CA GLU A 921 -1.32 32.41 36.69
C GLU A 921 -0.48 33.69 36.79
N PHE A 922 0.72 33.67 36.21
CA PHE A 922 1.64 34.79 36.21
C PHE A 922 2.49 34.76 34.95
N LEU A 923 2.64 35.93 34.33
CA LEU A 923 3.59 36.12 33.24
C LEU A 923 4.14 37.53 33.30
N GLY A 924 5.46 37.65 33.47
CA GLY A 924 6.08 38.97 33.60
C GLY A 924 7.57 38.92 33.82
N LEU A 925 8.15 40.12 33.93
CA LEU A 925 9.54 40.30 34.35
C LEU A 925 9.59 40.43 35.88
N ILE A 926 10.44 39.64 36.51
CA ILE A 926 10.77 39.68 37.94
C ILE A 926 12.07 40.48 38.14
N GLU A 927 12.14 41.25 39.22
CA GLU A 927 13.30 42.08 39.57
C GLU A 927 14.52 41.28 40.03
#